data_AF-A0A182S6K5-F1
#
_entry.id   AF-A0A182S6K5-F1
#
_cell.length_a   1.000
_cell.length_b   1.000
_cell.length_c   1.000
_cell.angle_alpha   90.00
_cell.angle_beta   90.00
_cell.angle_gamma   90.00
#
_symmetry.space_group_name_H-M   'P 1'
#
loop_
_entity.id
_entity.type
_entity.pdbx_description
1 polymer ?
#
loop_
_entity_poly.entity_id
_entity_poly.type
_entity_poly.pdbx_seq_one_letter_code
_entity_poly.pdbx_strand_id
1 'polypeptide(L)'
;MGKARTSYVKVRAAIITIQRHYRATIQMRQHRDDFITLRRCSINVQSRYRAILAGRAARQRYKSWRSAAIHIQHKWRATLEMRRERDRYCKQRDAAIVLQRSWRSVLLKRKIRFDYLRYRDAATILQKRYRALVCARSVRQELEHRRRAAITIQQRLRAFWEMKRERHQYLNFRQAAITIQRHFRGMVQRTRYAALKRSAIVLSHRWAAILAMKQQRSHFLQLKSATIIVQRGYRAQRTMLEAFHHYQHIRAMVVLIQRKYRAQRAMEKWRGRFLNLKSASIVVQEFYRGYKKMQHDRAEFLRLRESVIAVQRRFRGLLLMREAVAEYERKQKAAVTVQRWFRGYRERKAYQQRLLAARIIQIHYRAYRKRLIDETNYRIYRSAVIVVQRRYRDKLGTRNERHRFEQICRTVYGLQVRARGMLARRAFRAKLTPEYLEEKRQEKAALRIQAWWRGAYCRKRYQTTKMRTIAQQMVVSRREALRDPTNRLSNISRLCMRFLKTRFNSSEAIGILQRLERMSRLVPHLLVDDAVFLSVFCYNTMAQAIRSEVDKILIEICARIILNLARFHGTKEQAFQEGGLVTVSQMLLRWCDKDCGIFSTLCTLLWVLAHDNKKKHAIRRYMISKDAIYMLRETKKLVQRKEKMRKNVQRPVGCLVAPNPQLMRTVPALEPDYGVNRSKPYVFYSSVFGFERVLQKLEVDLS
;
A
#
# COMPACT_ATOMS: atom_id res chain seq x y z
N MET A 1 -183.48 6.36 -25.13
CA MET A 1 -182.30 5.59 -24.65
C MET A 1 -180.99 6.31 -25.00
N GLY A 2 -180.57 7.32 -24.23
CA GLY A 2 -179.35 8.11 -24.52
C GLY A 2 -178.50 8.53 -23.31
N LYS A 3 -178.94 8.28 -22.07
CA LYS A 3 -178.24 8.72 -20.85
C LYS A 3 -177.28 7.69 -20.23
N ALA A 4 -177.35 6.41 -20.62
CA ALA A 4 -176.50 5.35 -20.05
C ALA A 4 -175.11 5.24 -20.69
N ARG A 5 -174.98 5.51 -22.01
CA ARG A 5 -173.71 5.36 -22.75
C ARG A 5 -172.68 6.47 -22.45
N THR A 6 -173.15 7.68 -22.16
CA THR A 6 -172.31 8.85 -21.80
C THR A 6 -171.73 8.75 -20.39
N SER A 7 -172.41 8.07 -19.45
CA SER A 7 -171.89 7.84 -18.09
C SER A 7 -170.70 6.86 -18.08
N TYR A 8 -170.80 5.74 -18.81
CA TYR A 8 -169.73 4.74 -18.88
C TYR A 8 -168.42 5.28 -19.51
N VAL A 9 -168.53 6.11 -20.55
CA VAL A 9 -167.34 6.71 -21.21
C VAL A 9 -166.63 7.70 -20.29
N LYS A 10 -167.36 8.49 -19.48
CA LYS A 10 -166.76 9.40 -18.49
C LYS A 10 -166.04 8.65 -17.36
N VAL A 11 -166.63 7.57 -16.84
CA VAL A 11 -166.02 6.74 -15.79
C VAL A 11 -164.76 6.05 -16.33
N ARG A 12 -164.79 5.51 -17.55
CA ARG A 12 -163.62 4.89 -18.19
C ARG A 12 -162.49 5.91 -18.43
N ALA A 13 -162.80 7.12 -18.87
CA ALA A 13 -161.81 8.19 -19.05
C ALA A 13 -161.17 8.65 -17.72
N ALA A 14 -161.96 8.76 -16.65
CA ALA A 14 -161.46 9.07 -15.32
C ALA A 14 -160.51 7.97 -14.80
N ILE A 15 -160.88 6.69 -14.98
CA ILE A 15 -160.04 5.54 -14.59
C ILE A 15 -158.71 5.54 -15.37
N ILE A 16 -158.72 5.77 -16.68
CA ILE A 16 -157.50 5.83 -17.49
C ILE A 16 -156.62 7.01 -17.07
N THR A 17 -157.20 8.15 -16.70
CA THR A 17 -156.45 9.33 -16.25
C THR A 17 -155.80 9.07 -14.89
N ILE A 18 -156.51 8.46 -13.94
CA ILE A 18 -155.97 8.05 -12.64
C ILE A 18 -154.87 7.00 -12.83
N GLN A 19 -155.08 6.01 -13.70
CA GLN A 19 -154.07 4.99 -14.01
C GLN A 19 -152.82 5.61 -14.66
N ARG A 20 -152.99 6.59 -15.56
CA ARG A 20 -151.86 7.31 -16.18
C ARG A 20 -151.10 8.13 -15.16
N HIS A 21 -151.80 8.81 -14.24
CA HIS A 21 -151.16 9.64 -13.22
C HIS A 21 -150.48 8.79 -12.14
N TYR A 22 -151.08 7.66 -11.77
CA TYR A 22 -150.49 6.68 -10.87
C TYR A 22 -149.24 6.04 -11.49
N ARG A 23 -149.29 5.63 -12.77
CA ARG A 23 -148.12 5.12 -13.52
C ARG A 23 -147.01 6.17 -13.61
N ALA A 24 -147.35 7.43 -13.92
CA ALA A 24 -146.38 8.52 -13.95
C ALA A 24 -145.74 8.78 -12.56
N THR A 25 -146.51 8.66 -11.48
CA THR A 25 -146.01 8.83 -10.10
C THR A 25 -145.10 7.68 -9.68
N ILE A 26 -145.46 6.43 -10.01
CA ILE A 26 -144.61 5.25 -9.80
C ILE A 26 -143.30 5.41 -10.57
N GLN A 27 -143.36 5.83 -11.83
CA GLN A 27 -142.19 6.02 -12.68
C GLN A 27 -141.30 7.16 -12.16
N MET A 28 -141.87 8.29 -11.72
CA MET A 28 -141.11 9.37 -11.08
C MET A 28 -140.41 8.93 -9.78
N ARG A 29 -141.07 8.09 -8.96
CA ARG A 29 -140.44 7.50 -7.76
C ARG A 29 -139.30 6.56 -8.12
N GLN A 30 -139.46 5.70 -9.12
CA GLN A 30 -138.37 4.85 -9.62
C GLN A 30 -137.17 5.67 -10.10
N HIS A 31 -137.40 6.70 -10.93
CA HIS A 31 -136.33 7.58 -11.39
C HIS A 31 -135.65 8.35 -10.24
N ARG A 32 -136.40 8.76 -9.22
CA ARG A 32 -135.86 9.43 -8.02
C ARG A 32 -135.01 8.47 -7.18
N ASP A 33 -135.47 7.26 -6.95
CA ASP A 33 -134.76 6.24 -6.18
C ASP A 33 -133.48 5.79 -6.91
N ASP A 34 -133.53 5.68 -8.24
CA ASP A 34 -132.36 5.42 -9.09
C ASP A 34 -131.33 6.56 -8.98
N PHE A 35 -131.77 7.83 -9.03
CA PHE A 35 -130.88 8.98 -8.84
C PHE A 35 -130.26 9.05 -7.45
N ILE A 36 -131.03 8.80 -6.39
CA ILE A 36 -130.53 8.76 -5.01
C ILE A 36 -129.50 7.64 -4.85
N THR A 37 -129.76 6.47 -5.45
CA THR A 37 -128.85 5.33 -5.44
C THR A 37 -127.55 5.66 -6.19
N LEU A 38 -127.65 6.23 -7.38
CA LEU A 38 -126.50 6.67 -8.18
C LEU A 38 -125.65 7.72 -7.43
N ARG A 39 -126.29 8.68 -6.76
CA ARG A 39 -125.62 9.69 -5.94
C ARG A 39 -124.91 9.06 -4.73
N ARG A 40 -125.54 8.11 -4.03
CA ARG A 40 -124.93 7.38 -2.91
C ARG A 40 -123.73 6.55 -3.35
N CYS A 41 -123.84 5.84 -4.47
CA CYS A 41 -122.74 5.10 -5.08
C CYS A 41 -121.58 6.04 -5.47
N SER A 42 -121.89 7.18 -6.09
CA SER A 42 -120.88 8.18 -6.48
C SER A 42 -120.15 8.77 -5.28
N ILE A 43 -120.87 9.13 -4.21
CA ILE A 43 -120.27 9.62 -2.96
C ILE A 43 -119.40 8.54 -2.30
N ASN A 44 -119.84 7.28 -2.30
CA ASN A 44 -119.04 6.17 -1.77
C ASN A 44 -117.74 5.97 -2.57
N VAL A 45 -117.80 6.02 -3.90
CA VAL A 45 -116.60 5.92 -4.76
C VAL A 45 -115.67 7.11 -4.53
N GLN A 46 -116.21 8.34 -4.44
CA GLN A 46 -115.41 9.54 -4.18
C GLN A 46 -114.79 9.52 -2.77
N SER A 47 -115.53 9.09 -1.75
CA SER A 47 -115.04 8.93 -0.37
C SER A 47 -113.94 7.87 -0.30
N ARG A 48 -114.14 6.71 -0.96
CA ARG A 48 -113.14 5.64 -1.08
C ARG A 48 -111.88 6.14 -1.79
N TYR A 49 -112.04 6.89 -2.87
CA TYR A 49 -110.91 7.46 -3.63
C TYR A 49 -110.13 8.49 -2.80
N ARG A 50 -110.82 9.39 -2.08
CA ARG A 50 -110.18 10.35 -1.15
C ARG A 50 -109.44 9.63 -0.02
N ALA A 51 -110.01 8.56 0.54
CA ALA A 51 -109.35 7.73 1.55
C ALA A 51 -108.10 7.03 1.00
N ILE A 52 -108.13 6.54 -0.24
CA ILE A 52 -106.96 5.94 -0.92
C ILE A 52 -105.86 7.00 -1.13
N LEU A 53 -106.21 8.21 -1.58
CA LEU A 53 -105.25 9.29 -1.77
C LEU A 53 -104.63 9.73 -0.43
N ALA A 54 -105.43 9.90 0.62
CA ALA A 54 -104.95 10.20 1.96
C ALA A 54 -104.01 9.10 2.50
N GLY A 55 -104.38 7.82 2.29
CA GLY A 55 -103.55 6.66 2.66
C GLY A 55 -102.22 6.60 1.90
N ARG A 56 -102.20 6.94 0.60
CA ARG A 56 -100.97 7.06 -0.20
C ARG A 56 -100.09 8.19 0.30
N ALA A 57 -100.66 9.36 0.58
CA ALA A 57 -99.92 10.50 1.12
C ALA A 57 -99.31 10.20 2.50
N ALA A 58 -100.07 9.59 3.41
CA ALA A 58 -99.58 9.17 4.72
C ALA A 58 -98.44 8.12 4.61
N ARG A 59 -98.58 7.14 3.71
CA ARG A 59 -97.54 6.13 3.44
C ARG A 59 -96.28 6.76 2.88
N GLN A 60 -96.39 7.76 2.00
CA GLN A 60 -95.24 8.46 1.45
C GLN A 60 -94.52 9.30 2.52
N ARG A 61 -95.25 9.97 3.41
CA ARG A 61 -94.68 10.67 4.57
C ARG A 61 -93.93 9.70 5.49
N TYR A 62 -94.54 8.58 5.84
CA TYR A 62 -93.88 7.54 6.67
C TYR A 62 -92.60 7.01 6.01
N LYS A 63 -92.62 6.71 4.70
CA LYS A 63 -91.43 6.27 3.96
C LYS A 63 -90.32 7.33 3.99
N SER A 64 -90.67 8.61 3.82
CA SER A 64 -89.71 9.72 3.90
C SER A 64 -89.08 9.82 5.29
N TRP A 65 -89.88 9.81 6.37
CA TRP A 65 -89.38 9.85 7.74
C TRP A 65 -88.52 8.64 8.09
N ARG A 66 -88.94 7.43 7.70
CA ARG A 66 -88.15 6.22 7.88
C ARG A 66 -86.82 6.31 7.14
N SER A 67 -86.81 6.80 5.90
CA SER A 67 -85.57 7.01 5.14
C SER A 67 -84.65 8.03 5.80
N ALA A 68 -85.18 9.12 6.32
CA ALA A 68 -84.40 10.14 7.04
C ALA A 68 -83.80 9.57 8.34
N ALA A 69 -84.58 8.84 9.13
CA ALA A 69 -84.12 8.19 10.35
C ALA A 69 -83.01 7.16 10.07
N ILE A 70 -83.19 6.33 9.04
CA ILE A 70 -82.18 5.38 8.58
C ILE A 70 -80.90 6.13 8.16
N HIS A 71 -81.02 7.23 7.42
CA HIS A 71 -79.86 8.03 6.99
C HIS A 71 -79.09 8.59 8.19
N ILE A 72 -79.78 9.15 9.19
CA ILE A 72 -79.16 9.67 10.42
C ILE A 72 -78.45 8.53 11.18
N GLN A 73 -79.10 7.38 11.32
CA GLN A 73 -78.51 6.21 11.98
C GLN A 73 -77.27 5.70 11.25
N HIS A 74 -77.31 5.60 9.92
CA HIS A 74 -76.13 5.24 9.12
C HIS A 74 -75.00 6.26 9.27
N LYS A 75 -75.32 7.56 9.21
CA LYS A 75 -74.31 8.63 9.37
C LYS A 75 -73.67 8.60 10.76
N TRP A 76 -74.47 8.39 11.80
CA TRP A 76 -74.00 8.25 13.18
C TRP A 76 -73.10 7.03 13.35
N ARG A 77 -73.53 5.85 12.88
CA ARG A 77 -72.73 4.62 12.94
C ARG A 77 -71.40 4.78 12.18
N ALA A 78 -71.43 5.37 10.98
CA ALA A 78 -70.22 5.65 10.20
C ALA A 78 -69.28 6.62 10.92
N THR A 79 -69.83 7.62 11.63
CA THR A 79 -69.02 8.58 12.39
C THR A 79 -68.41 7.94 13.64
N LEU A 80 -69.15 7.06 14.31
CA LEU A 80 -68.64 6.30 15.45
C LEU A 80 -67.54 5.33 15.02
N GLU A 81 -67.71 4.65 13.89
CA GLU A 81 -66.71 3.75 13.31
C GLU A 81 -65.43 4.51 12.93
N MET A 82 -65.55 5.65 12.25
CA MET A 82 -64.42 6.53 11.95
C MET A 82 -63.68 6.98 13.22
N ARG A 83 -64.40 7.35 14.29
CA ARG A 83 -63.80 7.71 15.57
C ARG A 83 -63.03 6.52 16.20
N ARG A 84 -63.60 5.31 16.16
CA ARG A 84 -62.93 4.09 16.65
C ARG A 84 -61.69 3.75 15.84
N GLU A 85 -61.74 3.90 14.51
CA GLU A 85 -60.58 3.73 13.65
C GLU A 85 -59.49 4.76 13.92
N ARG A 86 -59.87 6.02 14.10
CA ARG A 86 -58.94 7.09 14.46
C ARG A 86 -58.26 6.83 15.81
N ASP A 87 -59.01 6.40 16.81
CA ASP A 87 -58.45 6.01 18.13
C ASP A 87 -57.50 4.83 18.02
N ARG A 88 -57.87 3.78 17.27
CA ARG A 88 -56.98 2.63 16.98
C ARG A 88 -55.69 3.07 16.31
N TYR A 89 -55.78 3.94 15.30
CA TYR A 89 -54.62 4.49 14.61
C TYR A 89 -53.72 5.30 15.55
N CYS A 90 -54.30 6.18 16.37
CA CYS A 90 -53.56 6.96 17.37
C CYS A 90 -52.80 6.04 18.34
N LYS A 91 -53.46 5.01 18.90
CA LYS A 91 -52.82 4.03 19.78
C LYS A 91 -51.66 3.29 19.10
N GLN A 92 -51.85 2.85 17.86
CA GLN A 92 -50.78 2.19 17.09
C GLN A 92 -49.61 3.13 16.81
N ARG A 93 -49.90 4.39 16.45
CA ARG A 93 -48.88 5.42 16.20
C ARG A 93 -48.10 5.73 17.48
N ASP A 94 -48.79 5.90 18.60
CA ASP A 94 -48.15 6.26 19.86
C ASP A 94 -47.29 5.09 20.39
N ALA A 95 -47.75 3.84 20.25
CA ALA A 95 -46.92 2.66 20.52
C ALA A 95 -45.67 2.60 19.63
N ALA A 96 -45.80 2.91 18.34
CA ALA A 96 -44.66 2.99 17.43
C ALA A 96 -43.67 4.09 17.83
N ILE A 97 -44.15 5.25 18.28
CA ILE A 97 -43.31 6.36 18.77
C ILE A 97 -42.55 5.93 20.03
N VAL A 98 -43.20 5.25 20.97
CA VAL A 98 -42.55 4.72 22.19
C VAL A 98 -41.44 3.74 21.84
N LEU A 99 -41.71 2.78 20.93
CA LEU A 99 -40.70 1.84 20.45
C LEU A 99 -39.54 2.54 19.76
N GLN A 100 -39.82 3.53 18.90
CA GLN A 100 -38.77 4.31 18.24
C GLN A 100 -37.94 5.11 19.24
N ARG A 101 -38.55 5.73 20.24
CA ARG A 101 -37.84 6.46 21.32
C ARG A 101 -36.97 5.52 22.14
N SER A 102 -37.48 4.36 22.55
CA SER A 102 -36.73 3.33 23.26
C SER A 102 -35.53 2.85 22.44
N TRP A 103 -35.75 2.54 21.15
CA TRP A 103 -34.69 2.09 20.26
C TRP A 103 -33.60 3.15 20.06
N ARG A 104 -33.99 4.42 19.88
CA ARG A 104 -33.03 5.54 19.82
C ARG A 104 -32.21 5.66 21.11
N SER A 105 -32.83 5.47 22.28
CA SER A 105 -32.13 5.45 23.57
C SER A 105 -31.12 4.30 23.67
N VAL A 106 -31.49 3.09 23.24
CA VAL A 106 -30.58 1.94 23.19
C VAL A 106 -29.40 2.19 22.25
N LEU A 107 -29.65 2.76 21.07
CA LEU A 107 -28.58 3.13 20.15
C LEU A 107 -27.63 4.17 20.74
N LEU A 108 -28.16 5.18 21.43
CA LEU A 108 -27.35 6.20 22.11
C LEU A 108 -26.49 5.58 23.21
N LYS A 109 -27.07 4.70 24.06
CA LYS A 109 -26.32 3.97 25.10
C LYS A 109 -25.20 3.12 24.51
N ARG A 110 -25.46 2.43 23.39
CA ARG A 110 -24.43 1.64 22.68
C ARG A 110 -23.31 2.51 22.13
N LYS A 111 -23.64 3.67 21.55
CA LYS A 111 -22.66 4.64 21.06
C LYS A 111 -21.78 5.17 22.19
N ILE A 112 -22.39 5.63 23.29
CA ILE A 112 -21.66 6.11 24.48
C ILE A 112 -20.72 5.03 25.02
N ARG A 113 -21.20 3.78 25.11
CA ARG A 113 -20.37 2.66 25.56
C ARG A 113 -19.19 2.40 24.63
N PHE A 114 -19.42 2.44 23.31
CA PHE A 114 -18.36 2.29 22.32
C PHE A 114 -17.32 3.41 22.42
N ASP A 115 -17.76 4.67 22.50
CA ASP A 115 -16.88 5.83 22.63
C ASP A 115 -16.04 5.76 23.93
N TYR A 116 -16.66 5.39 25.05
CA TYR A 116 -15.95 5.15 26.31
C TYR A 116 -14.87 4.09 26.19
N LEU A 117 -15.19 2.92 25.59
CA LEU A 117 -14.21 1.85 25.40
C LEU A 117 -13.04 2.33 24.54
N ARG A 118 -13.33 3.09 23.47
CA ARG A 118 -12.31 3.69 22.61
C ARG A 118 -11.39 4.65 23.37
N TYR A 119 -11.95 5.51 24.22
CA TYR A 119 -11.16 6.43 25.04
C TYR A 119 -10.31 5.69 26.08
N ARG A 120 -10.87 4.69 26.75
CA ARG A 120 -10.16 3.85 27.72
C ARG A 120 -9.00 3.10 27.06
N ASP A 121 -9.22 2.52 25.89
CA ASP A 121 -8.19 1.77 25.16
C ASP A 121 -7.08 2.72 24.69
N ALA A 122 -7.42 3.92 24.20
CA ALA A 122 -6.45 4.96 23.86
C ALA A 122 -5.61 5.41 25.08
N ALA A 123 -6.25 5.64 26.23
CA ALA A 123 -5.57 5.97 27.48
C ALA A 123 -4.64 4.84 27.94
N THR A 124 -5.07 3.59 27.81
CA THR A 124 -4.25 2.41 28.15
C THR A 124 -3.01 2.32 27.26
N ILE A 125 -3.14 2.58 25.96
CA ILE A 125 -2.01 2.61 25.02
C ILE A 125 -1.03 3.73 25.40
N LEU A 126 -1.55 4.93 25.71
CA LEU A 126 -0.72 6.06 26.11
C LEU A 126 0.04 5.78 27.41
N GLN A 127 -0.65 5.27 28.43
CA GLN A 127 -0.05 4.88 29.71
C GLN A 127 1.02 3.80 29.54
N LYS A 128 0.77 2.78 28.71
CA LYS A 128 1.74 1.72 28.41
C LYS A 128 2.99 2.29 27.73
N ARG A 129 2.81 3.17 26.73
CA ARG A 129 3.93 3.83 26.04
C ARG A 129 4.73 4.74 26.97
N TYR A 130 4.04 5.51 27.80
CA TYR A 130 4.68 6.39 28.77
C TYR A 130 5.50 5.59 29.80
N ARG A 131 4.93 4.53 30.40
CA ARG A 131 5.66 3.65 31.32
C ARG A 131 6.89 3.02 30.66
N ALA A 132 6.77 2.56 29.41
CA ALA A 132 7.90 2.04 28.64
C ALA A 132 8.98 3.11 28.38
N LEU A 133 8.58 4.35 28.07
CA LEU A 133 9.50 5.47 27.88
C LEU A 133 10.26 5.80 29.17
N VAL A 134 9.56 5.86 30.30
CA VAL A 134 10.17 6.12 31.62
C VAL A 134 11.16 5.01 31.99
N CYS A 135 10.75 3.74 31.82
CA CYS A 135 11.64 2.60 32.05
C CYS A 135 12.88 2.64 31.14
N ALA A 136 12.71 2.95 29.85
CA ALA A 136 13.82 3.05 28.90
C ALA A 136 14.79 4.20 29.26
N ARG A 137 14.27 5.34 29.77
CA ARG A 137 15.11 6.44 30.26
C ARG A 137 15.92 6.04 31.48
N SER A 138 15.31 5.36 32.45
CA SER A 138 16.00 4.87 33.66
C SER A 138 17.11 3.88 33.29
N VAL A 139 16.83 2.89 32.45
CA VAL A 139 17.84 1.92 31.96
C VAL A 139 18.97 2.63 31.21
N ARG A 140 18.66 3.64 30.40
CA ARG A 140 19.69 4.42 29.68
C ARG A 140 20.59 5.19 30.63
N GLN A 141 20.03 5.84 31.66
CA GLN A 141 20.81 6.54 32.68
C GLN A 141 21.73 5.58 33.44
N GLU A 142 21.25 4.39 33.80
CA GLU A 142 22.06 3.38 34.48
C GLU A 142 23.22 2.88 33.59
N LEU A 143 22.96 2.60 32.32
CA LEU A 143 23.99 2.21 31.36
C LEU A 143 25.02 3.31 31.15
N GLU A 144 24.58 4.57 31.09
CA GLU A 144 25.48 5.71 30.94
C GLU A 144 26.34 5.93 32.19
N HIS A 145 25.77 5.75 33.38
CA HIS A 145 26.52 5.79 34.64
C HIS A 145 27.58 4.68 34.69
N ARG A 146 27.21 3.44 34.35
CA ARG A 146 28.16 2.31 34.24
C ARG A 146 29.25 2.56 33.20
N ARG A 147 28.89 3.14 32.05
CA ARG A 147 29.86 3.49 30.98
C ARG A 147 30.82 4.58 31.45
N ARG A 148 30.33 5.63 32.11
CA ARG A 148 31.19 6.70 32.68
C ARG A 148 32.14 6.13 33.72
N ALA A 149 31.65 5.30 34.65
CA ALA A 149 32.49 4.62 35.64
C ALA A 149 33.58 3.76 34.98
N ALA A 150 33.22 2.96 33.97
CA ALA A 150 34.19 2.15 33.23
C ALA A 150 35.25 3.01 32.52
N ILE A 151 34.85 4.10 31.87
CA ILE A 151 35.78 5.03 31.21
C ILE A 151 36.71 5.67 32.24
N THR A 152 36.19 6.13 33.39
CA THR A 152 37.00 6.72 34.46
C THR A 152 38.01 5.70 35.01
N ILE A 153 37.61 4.46 35.25
CA ILE A 153 38.52 3.39 35.70
C ILE A 153 39.60 3.12 34.66
N GLN A 154 39.22 3.02 33.38
CA GLN A 154 40.17 2.80 32.28
C GLN A 154 41.17 3.95 32.14
N GLN A 155 40.72 5.20 32.22
CA GLN A 155 41.58 6.39 32.16
C GLN A 155 42.55 6.42 33.35
N ARG A 156 42.06 6.15 34.58
CA ARG A 156 42.90 6.10 35.78
C ARG A 156 43.94 4.98 35.71
N LEU A 157 43.55 3.80 35.23
CA LEU A 157 44.49 2.70 35.03
C LEU A 157 45.56 3.03 33.98
N ARG A 158 45.18 3.59 32.83
CA ARG A 158 46.16 4.01 31.81
C ARG A 158 47.15 5.04 32.35
N ALA A 159 46.67 6.07 33.04
CA ALA A 159 47.51 7.07 33.69
C ALA A 159 48.45 6.45 34.75
N PHE A 160 47.97 5.46 35.51
CA PHE A 160 48.81 4.73 36.47
C PHE A 160 49.92 3.93 35.79
N TRP A 161 49.62 3.24 34.70
CA TRP A 161 50.62 2.50 33.92
C TRP A 161 51.64 3.42 33.26
N GLU A 162 51.21 4.56 32.73
CA GLU A 162 52.11 5.60 32.19
C GLU A 162 53.02 6.16 33.27
N MET A 163 52.48 6.55 34.42
CA MET A 163 53.28 7.00 35.57
C MET A 163 54.29 5.93 36.03
N LYS A 164 53.88 4.65 36.10
CA LYS A 164 54.77 3.55 36.49
C LYS A 164 55.91 3.37 35.47
N ARG A 165 55.63 3.53 34.18
CA ARG A 165 56.63 3.47 33.10
C ARG A 165 57.62 4.64 33.20
N GLU A 166 57.13 5.86 33.37
CA GLU A 166 57.97 7.05 33.53
C GLU A 166 58.85 6.97 34.79
N ARG A 167 58.27 6.51 35.91
CA ARG A 167 59.04 6.26 37.14
C ARG A 167 60.15 5.24 36.92
N HIS A 168 59.89 4.16 36.20
CA HIS A 168 60.90 3.15 35.88
C HIS A 168 62.02 3.72 34.99
N GLN A 169 61.68 4.51 33.97
CA GLN A 169 62.65 5.19 33.12
C GLN A 169 63.52 6.17 33.92
N TYR A 170 62.92 6.98 34.78
CA TYR A 170 63.64 7.88 35.68
C TYR A 170 64.61 7.14 36.60
N LEU A 171 64.18 6.03 37.22
CA LEU A 171 65.04 5.21 38.07
C LEU A 171 66.22 4.61 37.30
N ASN A 172 65.99 4.16 36.06
CA ASN A 172 67.07 3.65 35.20
C ASN A 172 68.07 4.75 34.85
N PHE A 173 67.60 5.94 34.46
CA PHE A 173 68.49 7.08 34.20
C PHE A 173 69.27 7.50 35.44
N ARG A 174 68.62 7.56 36.60
CA ARG A 174 69.29 7.85 37.88
C ARG A 174 70.35 6.81 38.21
N GLN A 175 70.07 5.53 38.01
CA GLN A 175 71.03 4.46 38.28
C GLN A 175 72.22 4.50 37.30
N ALA A 176 71.97 4.77 36.02
CA ALA A 176 73.03 4.99 35.04
C ALA A 176 73.92 6.18 35.42
N ALA A 177 73.32 7.31 35.81
CA ALA A 177 74.05 8.50 36.25
C ALA A 177 74.91 8.23 37.49
N ILE A 178 74.36 7.56 38.51
CA ILE A 178 75.11 7.17 39.73
C ILE A 178 76.29 6.25 39.37
N THR A 179 76.08 5.31 38.45
CA THR A 179 77.12 4.37 38.01
C THR A 179 78.24 5.11 37.30
N ILE A 180 77.92 6.00 36.35
CA ILE A 180 78.90 6.85 35.66
C ILE A 180 79.66 7.74 36.66
N GLN A 181 78.96 8.42 37.56
CA GLN A 181 79.58 9.26 38.59
C GLN A 181 80.52 8.47 39.51
N ARG A 182 80.11 7.25 39.93
CA ARG A 182 80.95 6.35 40.74
C ARG A 182 82.22 5.95 39.99
N HIS A 183 82.10 5.54 38.73
CA HIS A 183 83.25 5.17 37.91
C HIS A 183 84.19 6.36 37.66
N PHE A 184 83.63 7.53 37.34
CA PHE A 184 84.40 8.75 37.13
C PHE A 184 85.16 9.17 38.39
N ARG A 185 84.50 9.21 39.55
CA ARG A 185 85.15 9.51 40.84
C ARG A 185 86.27 8.50 41.16
N GLY A 186 86.03 7.21 40.90
CA GLY A 186 87.04 6.16 41.08
C GLY A 186 88.22 6.24 40.12
N MET A 187 87.99 6.68 38.88
CA MET A 187 89.04 6.92 37.88
C MET A 187 89.91 8.11 38.29
N VAL A 188 89.31 9.25 38.67
CA VAL A 188 90.02 10.45 39.11
C VAL A 188 90.92 10.18 40.32
N GLN A 189 90.46 9.39 41.29
CA GLN A 189 91.32 9.04 42.43
C GLN A 189 92.45 8.06 42.07
N ARG A 190 92.18 7.09 41.18
CA ARG A 190 93.22 6.18 40.70
C ARG A 190 94.31 6.90 39.91
N THR A 191 93.95 7.86 39.05
CA THR A 191 94.94 8.67 38.31
C THR A 191 95.75 9.55 39.25
N ARG A 192 95.13 10.19 40.24
CA ARG A 192 95.83 11.01 41.25
C ARG A 192 96.81 10.19 42.09
N TYR A 193 96.40 9.01 42.57
CA TYR A 193 97.28 8.09 43.30
C TYR A 193 98.43 7.56 42.44
N ALA A 194 98.15 7.17 41.19
CA ALA A 194 99.18 6.68 40.27
C ALA A 194 100.21 7.75 39.89
N ALA A 195 99.81 9.03 39.82
CA ALA A 195 100.73 10.14 39.63
C ALA A 195 101.63 10.34 40.86
N LEU A 196 101.04 10.36 42.06
CA LEU A 196 101.79 10.49 43.32
C LEU A 196 102.79 9.33 43.51
N LYS A 197 102.37 8.09 43.23
CA LYS A 197 103.24 6.91 43.29
C LYS A 197 104.42 7.02 42.33
N ARG A 198 104.19 7.48 41.09
CA ARG A 198 105.26 7.71 40.11
C ARG A 198 106.27 8.76 40.61
N SER A 199 105.80 9.88 41.13
CA SER A 199 106.67 10.93 41.69
C SER A 199 107.52 10.41 42.87
N ALA A 200 106.93 9.62 43.77
CA ALA A 200 107.64 9.04 44.91
C ALA A 200 108.73 8.03 44.47
N ILE A 201 108.44 7.19 43.48
CA ILE A 201 109.41 6.24 42.92
C ILE A 201 110.58 6.97 42.27
N VAL A 202 110.32 7.99 41.44
CA VAL A 202 111.39 8.79 40.79
C VAL A 202 112.29 9.45 41.84
N LEU A 203 111.72 10.00 42.91
CA LEU A 203 112.50 10.60 44.00
C LEU A 203 113.38 9.57 44.71
N SER A 204 112.83 8.39 45.03
CA SER A 204 113.58 7.31 45.69
C SER A 204 114.74 6.78 44.83
N HIS A 205 114.53 6.60 43.53
CA HIS A 205 115.57 6.16 42.60
C HIS A 205 116.67 7.23 42.42
N ARG A 206 116.29 8.51 42.34
CA ARG A 206 117.25 9.62 42.24
C ARG A 206 118.10 9.75 43.50
N TRP A 207 117.49 9.54 44.68
CA TRP A 207 118.22 9.51 45.95
C TRP A 207 119.21 8.34 46.03
N ALA A 208 118.78 7.12 45.65
CA ALA A 208 119.65 5.95 45.60
C ALA A 208 120.84 6.15 44.64
N ALA A 209 120.62 6.78 43.48
CA ALA A 209 121.68 7.10 42.52
C ALA A 209 122.71 8.11 43.07
N ILE A 210 122.26 9.13 43.81
CA ILE A 210 123.16 10.10 44.47
C ILE A 210 124.02 9.42 45.54
N LEU A 211 123.45 8.50 46.32
CA LEU A 211 124.17 7.77 47.35
C LEU A 211 125.24 6.86 46.75
N ALA A 212 124.91 6.13 45.69
CA ALA A 212 125.85 5.29 44.95
C ALA A 212 127.01 6.10 44.34
N MET A 213 126.73 7.28 43.76
CA MET A 213 127.75 8.18 43.21
C MET A 213 128.71 8.71 44.28
N LYS A 214 128.20 9.06 45.48
CA LYS A 214 129.05 9.48 46.60
C LYS A 214 129.98 8.36 47.08
N GLN A 215 129.50 7.12 47.13
CA GLN A 215 130.30 5.96 47.57
C GLN A 215 131.41 5.62 46.56
N GLN A 216 131.09 5.65 45.26
CA GLN A 216 132.06 5.47 44.17
C GLN A 216 133.17 6.54 44.20
N ARG A 217 132.82 7.81 44.43
CA ARG A 217 133.81 8.91 44.51
C ARG A 217 134.76 8.77 45.70
N SER A 218 134.27 8.31 46.86
CA SER A 218 135.11 8.06 48.04
C SER A 218 136.14 6.95 47.78
N HIS A 219 135.70 5.86 47.14
CA HIS A 219 136.56 4.73 46.81
C HIS A 219 137.68 5.11 45.84
N PHE A 220 137.38 5.94 44.83
CA PHE A 220 138.38 6.45 43.88
C PHE A 220 139.46 7.30 44.55
N LEU A 221 139.09 8.18 45.49
CA LEU A 221 140.05 9.05 46.19
C LEU A 221 140.99 8.25 47.09
N GLN A 222 140.49 7.20 47.78
CA GLN A 222 141.30 6.28 48.59
C GLN A 222 142.30 5.48 47.74
N LEU A 223 141.88 5.03 46.56
CA LEU A 223 142.75 4.30 45.63
C LEU A 223 143.88 5.19 45.07
N LYS A 224 143.57 6.46 44.77
CA LYS A 224 144.57 7.43 44.29
C LYS A 224 145.63 7.76 45.34
N SER A 225 145.24 7.96 46.61
CA SER A 225 146.20 8.24 47.69
C SER A 225 147.09 7.05 48.03
N ALA A 226 146.54 5.83 48.01
CA ALA A 226 147.31 4.61 48.29
C ALA A 226 148.38 4.33 47.22
N THR A 227 148.08 4.63 45.95
CA THR A 227 148.99 4.36 44.82
C THR A 227 150.24 5.25 44.85
N ILE A 228 150.11 6.52 45.27
CA ILE A 228 151.24 7.48 45.30
C ILE A 228 152.24 7.15 46.44
N ILE A 229 151.75 6.62 47.58
CA ILE A 229 152.60 6.27 48.73
C ILE A 229 153.41 5.00 48.45
N VAL A 230 152.79 3.99 47.82
CA VAL A 230 153.44 2.72 47.47
C VAL A 230 154.54 2.90 46.42
N GLN A 231 154.35 3.81 45.45
CA GLN A 231 155.36 4.09 44.41
C GLN A 231 156.64 4.74 44.98
N ARG A 232 156.55 5.50 46.08
CA ARG A 232 157.68 6.20 46.69
C ARG A 232 158.51 5.31 47.63
N GLY A 233 157.88 4.37 48.33
CA GLY A 233 158.55 3.45 49.27
C GLY A 233 159.24 2.25 48.61
N TYR A 234 158.66 1.70 47.53
CA TYR A 234 159.19 0.51 46.86
C TYR A 234 160.56 0.70 46.20
N ARG A 235 160.92 1.93 45.80
CA ARG A 235 162.23 2.22 45.17
C ARG A 235 163.39 2.28 46.17
N ALA A 236 163.13 2.50 47.46
CA ALA A 236 164.17 2.62 48.49
C ALA A 236 164.47 1.30 49.23
N GLN A 237 163.57 0.32 49.18
CA GLN A 237 163.65 -0.91 49.97
C GLN A 237 164.14 -2.14 49.17
N ARG A 238 164.16 -2.07 47.83
CA ARG A 238 164.64 -3.16 46.96
C ARG A 238 166.16 -3.35 46.91
N THR A 239 166.97 -2.37 47.33
CA THR A 239 168.44 -2.49 47.31
C THR A 239 169.02 -3.09 48.60
N MET A 240 168.23 -3.22 49.67
CA MET A 240 168.71 -3.68 50.99
C MET A 240 168.30 -5.13 51.32
N LEU A 241 167.20 -5.63 50.75
CA LEU A 241 166.56 -6.90 51.15
C LEU A 241 166.97 -8.16 50.35
N GLU A 242 167.73 -8.00 49.26
CA GLU A 242 168.26 -9.15 48.48
C GLU A 242 169.37 -9.91 49.24
N ALA A 243 169.99 -9.32 50.27
CA ALA A 243 171.12 -9.91 50.99
C ALA A 243 170.76 -10.80 52.21
N PHE A 244 169.52 -10.79 52.71
CA PHE A 244 169.20 -11.38 54.04
C PHE A 244 168.25 -12.59 54.03
N HIS A 245 167.33 -12.72 53.07
CA HIS A 245 166.23 -13.72 53.14
C HIS A 245 166.55 -15.14 52.65
N HIS A 246 167.74 -15.40 52.10
CA HIS A 246 168.09 -16.72 51.56
C HIS A 246 168.27 -17.80 52.65
N TYR A 247 168.52 -17.42 53.90
CA TYR A 247 168.99 -18.36 54.93
C TYR A 247 167.88 -19.02 55.79
N GLN A 248 166.73 -18.39 56.06
CA GLN A 248 165.81 -18.88 57.10
C GLN A 248 164.64 -19.78 56.65
N HIS A 249 164.23 -19.77 55.37
CA HIS A 249 162.93 -20.33 54.97
C HIS A 249 162.88 -21.88 54.86
N ILE A 250 164.02 -22.55 54.67
CA ILE A 250 164.06 -24.01 54.40
C ILE A 250 163.63 -24.86 55.62
N ARG A 251 163.73 -24.36 56.85
CA ARG A 251 163.60 -25.19 58.07
C ARG A 251 162.15 -25.55 58.48
N ALA A 252 161.13 -24.79 58.06
CA ALA A 252 159.80 -24.85 58.69
C ALA A 252 158.78 -25.81 58.02
N MET A 253 159.06 -26.36 56.83
CA MET A 253 158.06 -27.05 56.01
C MET A 253 157.82 -28.55 56.32
N VAL A 254 158.62 -29.21 57.17
CA VAL A 254 158.62 -30.70 57.26
C VAL A 254 157.62 -31.30 58.27
N VAL A 255 157.12 -30.55 59.27
CA VAL A 255 156.39 -31.15 60.42
C VAL A 255 154.86 -31.28 60.22
N LEU A 256 154.24 -30.55 59.28
CA LEU A 256 152.78 -30.44 59.14
C LEU A 256 152.09 -31.68 58.51
N ILE A 257 152.83 -32.51 57.76
CA ILE A 257 152.28 -33.54 56.87
C ILE A 257 151.89 -34.84 57.61
N GLN A 258 152.48 -35.17 58.75
CA GLN A 258 152.31 -36.49 59.39
C GLN A 258 150.96 -36.69 60.12
N ARG A 259 150.23 -35.63 60.48
CA ARG A 259 149.04 -35.70 61.36
C ARG A 259 147.73 -36.05 60.62
N LYS A 260 147.64 -35.84 59.31
CA LYS A 260 146.36 -35.88 58.55
C LYS A 260 145.95 -37.28 58.05
N TYR A 261 146.88 -38.22 57.95
CA TYR A 261 146.68 -39.52 57.30
C TYR A 261 145.92 -40.57 58.15
N ARG A 262 146.02 -40.51 59.48
CA ARG A 262 145.48 -41.58 60.38
C ARG A 262 143.95 -41.55 60.58
N ALA A 263 143.25 -40.46 60.28
CA ALA A 263 141.81 -40.32 60.54
C ALA A 263 140.88 -40.89 59.45
N GLN A 264 141.39 -41.17 58.24
CA GLN A 264 140.56 -41.43 57.06
C GLN A 264 140.14 -42.90 56.87
N ARG A 265 140.81 -43.89 57.48
CA ARG A 265 140.51 -45.33 57.26
C ARG A 265 139.38 -45.91 58.12
N ALA A 266 138.90 -45.23 59.15
CA ALA A 266 137.89 -45.76 60.07
C ALA A 266 136.43 -45.55 59.59
N MET A 267 136.18 -44.59 58.70
CA MET A 267 134.82 -44.16 58.30
C MET A 267 134.17 -45.05 57.23
N GLU A 268 134.93 -45.82 56.46
CA GLU A 268 134.42 -46.56 55.29
C GLU A 268 133.57 -47.80 55.62
N LYS A 269 133.62 -48.36 56.84
CA LYS A 269 133.07 -49.70 57.12
C LYS A 269 131.58 -49.79 57.53
N TRP A 270 130.88 -48.66 57.83
CA TRP A 270 129.55 -48.69 58.46
C TRP A 270 128.37 -48.07 57.66
N ARG A 271 128.62 -47.42 56.52
CA ARG A 271 127.59 -46.59 55.83
C ARG A 271 126.53 -47.37 55.03
N GLY A 272 126.84 -48.57 54.56
CA GLY A 272 125.96 -49.33 53.64
C GLY A 272 124.72 -49.96 54.28
N ARG A 273 124.80 -50.43 55.54
CA ARG A 273 123.69 -51.17 56.19
C ARG A 273 122.52 -50.28 56.62
N PHE A 274 122.78 -49.02 56.96
CA PHE A 274 121.75 -48.08 57.45
C PHE A 274 120.79 -47.62 56.33
N LEU A 275 121.29 -47.47 55.09
CA LEU A 275 120.50 -46.94 53.98
C LEU A 275 119.45 -47.94 53.45
N ASN A 276 119.74 -49.25 53.50
CA ASN A 276 118.80 -50.29 53.05
C ASN A 276 117.62 -50.52 54.01
N LEU A 277 117.82 -50.36 55.33
CA LEU A 277 116.73 -50.51 56.31
C LEU A 277 115.71 -49.35 56.23
N LYS A 278 116.20 -48.14 55.89
CA LYS A 278 115.38 -46.92 55.76
C LYS A 278 114.52 -46.93 54.49
N SER A 279 115.04 -47.42 53.36
CA SER A 279 114.28 -47.47 52.10
C SER A 279 113.13 -48.49 52.15
N ALA A 280 113.35 -49.67 52.73
CA ALA A 280 112.32 -50.71 52.87
C ALA A 280 111.11 -50.26 53.73
N SER A 281 111.36 -49.46 54.77
CA SER A 281 110.32 -48.97 55.68
C SER A 281 109.42 -47.90 55.05
N ILE A 282 109.94 -47.07 54.14
CA ILE A 282 109.20 -45.99 53.47
C ILE A 282 108.22 -46.56 52.43
N VAL A 283 108.62 -47.59 51.69
CA VAL A 283 107.79 -48.22 50.65
C VAL A 283 106.52 -48.84 51.26
N VAL A 284 106.64 -49.53 52.39
CA VAL A 284 105.49 -50.14 53.09
C VAL A 284 104.55 -49.06 53.67
N GLN A 285 105.10 -47.95 54.16
CA GLN A 285 104.30 -46.83 54.69
C GLN A 285 103.54 -46.08 53.60
N GLU A 286 104.12 -45.89 52.41
CA GLU A 286 103.43 -45.25 51.28
C GLU A 286 102.30 -46.12 50.72
N PHE A 287 102.52 -47.44 50.60
CA PHE A 287 101.50 -48.36 50.11
C PHE A 287 100.26 -48.42 51.02
N TYR A 288 100.46 -48.47 52.34
CA TYR A 288 99.35 -48.48 53.30
C TYR A 288 98.57 -47.15 53.32
N ARG A 289 99.27 -46.01 53.20
CA ARG A 289 98.63 -44.67 53.10
C ARG A 289 97.82 -44.53 51.81
N GLY A 290 98.33 -45.06 50.69
CA GLY A 290 97.60 -45.13 49.42
C GLY A 290 96.34 -45.99 49.52
N TYR A 291 96.44 -47.17 50.14
CA TYR A 291 95.29 -48.08 50.35
C TYR A 291 94.18 -47.46 51.21
N LYS A 292 94.55 -46.78 52.31
CA LYS A 292 93.56 -46.08 53.18
C LYS A 292 92.88 -44.91 52.46
N LYS A 293 93.61 -44.15 51.65
CA LYS A 293 93.04 -43.05 50.84
C LYS A 293 92.04 -43.58 49.80
N MET A 294 92.41 -44.64 49.08
CA MET A 294 91.52 -45.30 48.12
C MET A 294 90.23 -45.83 48.77
N GLN A 295 90.30 -46.42 49.97
CA GLN A 295 89.09 -46.85 50.69
C GLN A 295 88.17 -45.68 51.07
N HIS A 296 88.74 -44.54 51.48
CA HIS A 296 87.96 -43.35 51.81
C HIS A 296 87.27 -42.75 50.57
N ASP A 297 88.01 -42.61 49.47
CA ASP A 297 87.48 -42.09 48.20
C ASP A 297 86.39 -43.00 47.63
N ARG A 298 86.52 -44.34 47.79
CA ARG A 298 85.48 -45.31 47.40
C ARG A 298 84.21 -45.18 48.25
N ALA A 299 84.34 -44.94 49.55
CA ALA A 299 83.18 -44.74 50.44
C ALA A 299 82.44 -43.44 50.13
N GLU A 300 83.16 -42.35 49.88
CA GLU A 300 82.61 -41.07 49.41
C GLU A 300 81.85 -41.21 48.08
N PHE A 301 82.42 -41.92 47.11
CA PHE A 301 81.76 -42.17 45.82
C PHE A 301 80.47 -42.99 45.95
N LEU A 302 80.47 -44.05 46.77
CA LEU A 302 79.27 -44.86 47.00
C LEU A 302 78.17 -44.04 47.69
N ARG A 303 78.53 -43.18 48.67
CA ARG A 303 77.60 -42.26 49.33
C ARG A 303 76.99 -41.26 48.36
N LEU A 304 77.79 -40.69 47.45
CA LEU A 304 77.32 -39.79 46.40
C LEU A 304 76.37 -40.52 45.42
N ARG A 305 76.71 -41.75 45.03
CA ARG A 305 75.88 -42.57 44.14
C ARG A 305 74.52 -42.89 44.77
N GLU A 306 74.47 -43.26 46.05
CA GLU A 306 73.21 -43.53 46.75
C GLU A 306 72.33 -42.29 46.89
N SER A 307 72.92 -41.15 47.22
CA SER A 307 72.18 -39.88 47.32
C SER A 307 71.64 -39.42 45.97
N VAL A 308 72.39 -39.60 44.87
CA VAL A 308 71.90 -39.36 43.50
C VAL A 308 70.74 -40.29 43.15
N ILE A 309 70.84 -41.59 43.46
CA ILE A 309 69.76 -42.57 43.22
C ILE A 309 68.50 -42.21 44.03
N ALA A 310 68.65 -41.77 45.28
CA ALA A 310 67.53 -41.34 46.12
C ALA A 310 66.81 -40.11 45.53
N VAL A 311 67.56 -39.11 45.05
CA VAL A 311 67.01 -37.94 44.36
C VAL A 311 66.30 -38.34 43.06
N GLN A 312 66.92 -39.20 42.25
CA GLN A 312 66.32 -39.71 41.01
C GLN A 312 65.04 -40.50 41.26
N ARG A 313 65.00 -41.38 42.26
CA ARG A 313 63.79 -42.12 42.66
C ARG A 313 62.68 -41.18 43.09
N ARG A 314 62.99 -40.16 43.90
CA ARG A 314 62.00 -39.16 44.35
C ARG A 314 61.47 -38.30 43.21
N PHE A 315 62.32 -37.91 42.27
CA PHE A 315 61.92 -37.14 41.09
C PHE A 315 61.03 -37.95 40.13
N ARG A 316 61.38 -39.22 39.88
CA ARG A 316 60.54 -40.14 39.09
C ARG A 316 59.19 -40.40 39.75
N GLY A 317 59.16 -40.57 41.09
CA GLY A 317 57.91 -40.67 41.85
C GLY A 317 57.03 -39.41 41.76
N LEU A 318 57.64 -38.21 41.80
CA LEU A 318 56.93 -36.94 41.63
C LEU A 318 56.31 -36.81 40.23
N LEU A 319 57.02 -37.23 39.18
CA LEU A 319 56.51 -37.20 37.80
C LEU A 319 55.29 -38.12 37.63
N LEU A 320 55.40 -39.37 38.09
CA LEU A 320 54.29 -40.33 38.04
C LEU A 320 53.06 -39.85 38.84
N MET A 321 53.28 -39.24 40.01
CA MET A 321 52.20 -38.66 40.80
C MET A 321 51.51 -37.49 40.08
N ARG A 322 52.27 -36.62 39.41
CA ARG A 322 51.70 -35.53 38.60
C ARG A 322 50.92 -36.02 37.39
N GLU A 323 51.40 -37.06 36.70
CA GLU A 323 50.68 -37.68 35.58
C GLU A 323 49.37 -38.32 36.04
N ALA A 324 49.39 -39.06 37.16
CA ALA A 324 48.19 -39.66 37.75
C ALA A 324 47.16 -38.61 38.18
N VAL A 325 47.59 -37.51 38.80
CA VAL A 325 46.71 -36.38 39.17
C VAL A 325 46.10 -35.73 37.91
N ALA A 326 46.91 -35.50 36.87
CA ALA A 326 46.43 -34.92 35.61
C ALA A 326 45.43 -35.84 34.88
N GLU A 327 45.62 -37.16 34.94
CA GLU A 327 44.69 -38.13 34.37
C GLU A 327 43.38 -38.19 35.16
N TYR A 328 43.45 -38.18 36.49
CA TYR A 328 42.27 -38.11 37.36
C TYR A 328 41.47 -36.83 37.13
N GLU A 329 42.13 -35.67 37.06
CA GLU A 329 41.47 -34.40 36.74
C GLU A 329 40.80 -34.41 35.36
N ARG A 330 41.43 -35.03 34.34
CA ARG A 330 40.82 -35.19 33.01
C ARG A 330 39.54 -36.01 33.09
N LYS A 331 39.58 -37.16 33.78
CA LYS A 331 38.41 -38.04 33.97
C LYS A 331 37.31 -37.33 34.75
N GLN A 332 37.65 -36.59 35.81
CA GLN A 332 36.70 -35.81 36.61
C GLN A 332 36.07 -34.67 35.80
N LYS A 333 36.86 -33.89 35.06
CA LYS A 333 36.36 -32.80 34.19
C LYS A 333 35.43 -33.34 33.09
N ALA A 334 35.78 -34.47 32.48
CA ALA A 334 34.92 -35.15 31.50
C ALA A 334 33.59 -35.60 32.14
N ALA A 335 33.63 -36.27 33.30
CA ALA A 335 32.44 -36.72 34.02
C ALA A 335 31.53 -35.55 34.44
N VAL A 336 32.09 -34.47 34.99
CA VAL A 336 31.32 -33.27 35.36
C VAL A 336 30.70 -32.60 34.14
N THR A 337 31.39 -32.60 33.00
CA THR A 337 30.88 -32.03 31.74
C THR A 337 29.68 -32.84 31.24
N VAL A 338 29.77 -34.17 31.24
CA VAL A 338 28.67 -35.08 30.87
C VAL A 338 27.50 -34.94 31.84
N GLN A 339 27.76 -34.88 33.15
CA GLN A 339 26.72 -34.71 34.16
C GLN A 339 26.01 -33.35 34.05
N ARG A 340 26.76 -32.26 33.81
CA ARG A 340 26.18 -30.92 33.57
C ARG A 340 25.34 -30.91 32.30
N TRP A 341 25.83 -31.50 31.22
CA TRP A 341 25.09 -31.63 29.96
C TRP A 341 23.79 -32.42 30.15
N PHE A 342 23.86 -33.57 30.84
CA PHE A 342 22.70 -34.44 31.07
C PHE A 342 21.65 -33.77 31.97
N ARG A 343 22.06 -33.11 33.06
CA ARG A 343 21.15 -32.32 33.91
C ARG A 343 20.46 -31.21 33.10
N GLY A 344 21.22 -30.51 32.26
CA GLY A 344 20.68 -29.49 31.36
C GLY A 344 19.79 -30.06 30.25
N TYR A 345 20.06 -31.27 29.75
CA TYR A 345 19.20 -31.96 28.78
C TYR A 345 17.86 -32.37 29.42
N ARG A 346 17.89 -32.93 30.63
CA ARG A 346 16.70 -33.37 31.37
C ARG A 346 15.73 -32.21 31.63
N GLU A 347 16.24 -31.08 32.13
CA GLU A 347 15.43 -29.88 32.39
C GLU A 347 14.87 -29.28 31.08
N ARG A 348 15.68 -29.23 30.01
CA ARG A 348 15.21 -28.77 28.69
C ARG A 348 14.10 -29.66 28.11
N LYS A 349 14.21 -30.99 28.28
CA LYS A 349 13.19 -31.95 27.84
C LYS A 349 11.89 -31.80 28.63
N ALA A 350 11.96 -31.64 29.95
CA ALA A 350 10.80 -31.37 30.81
C ALA A 350 10.13 -30.03 30.47
N TYR A 351 10.92 -28.98 30.22
CA TYR A 351 10.42 -27.68 29.79
C TYR A 351 9.73 -27.74 28.42
N GLN A 352 10.28 -28.47 27.45
CA GLN A 352 9.64 -28.71 26.15
C GLN A 352 8.30 -29.43 26.30
N GLN A 353 8.20 -30.44 27.17
CA GLN A 353 6.93 -31.12 27.45
C GLN A 353 5.89 -30.16 28.05
N ARG A 354 6.29 -29.29 29.00
CA ARG A 354 5.39 -28.26 29.56
C ARG A 354 4.95 -27.25 28.50
N LEU A 355 5.85 -26.82 27.62
CA LEU A 355 5.52 -25.92 26.50
C LEU A 355 4.55 -26.60 25.51
N LEU A 356 4.76 -27.87 25.19
CA LEU A 356 3.86 -28.64 24.32
C LEU A 356 2.47 -28.76 24.96
N ALA A 357 2.38 -29.12 26.24
CA ALA A 357 1.11 -29.19 26.96
C ALA A 357 0.39 -27.82 26.99
N ALA A 358 1.10 -26.73 27.31
CA ALA A 358 0.54 -25.39 27.29
C ALA A 358 0.06 -24.98 25.88
N ARG A 359 0.81 -25.35 24.84
CA ARG A 359 0.46 -25.06 23.44
C ARG A 359 -0.77 -25.84 23.01
N ILE A 360 -0.88 -27.10 23.38
CA ILE A 360 -2.05 -27.96 23.12
C ILE A 360 -3.29 -27.35 23.80
N ILE A 361 -3.20 -26.99 25.09
CA ILE A 361 -4.30 -26.34 25.82
C ILE A 361 -4.70 -25.03 25.13
N GLN A 362 -3.73 -24.20 24.72
CA GLN A 362 -4.00 -22.96 24.01
C GLN A 362 -4.65 -23.19 22.64
N ILE A 363 -4.26 -24.22 21.89
CA ILE A 363 -4.85 -24.59 20.61
C ILE A 363 -6.31 -25.01 20.82
N HIS A 364 -6.59 -25.90 21.77
CA HIS A 364 -7.95 -26.35 22.08
C HIS A 364 -8.83 -25.20 22.59
N TYR A 365 -8.29 -24.34 23.46
CA TYR A 365 -9.02 -23.17 23.95
C TYR A 365 -9.34 -22.17 22.82
N ARG A 366 -8.39 -21.91 21.91
CA ARG A 366 -8.62 -21.05 20.73
C ARG A 366 -9.68 -21.64 19.80
N ALA A 367 -9.64 -22.94 19.57
CA ALA A 367 -10.64 -23.64 18.76
C ALA A 367 -12.03 -23.57 19.40
N TYR A 368 -12.13 -23.82 20.71
CA TYR A 368 -13.38 -23.68 21.47
C TYR A 368 -13.94 -22.26 21.40
N ARG A 369 -13.10 -21.24 21.62
CA ARG A 369 -13.51 -19.84 21.56
C ARG A 369 -13.98 -19.44 20.15
N LYS A 370 -13.30 -19.94 19.10
CA LYS A 370 -13.71 -19.71 17.71
C LYS A 370 -15.08 -20.34 17.43
N ARG A 371 -15.29 -21.60 17.84
CA ARG A 371 -16.60 -22.28 17.74
C ARG A 371 -17.71 -21.47 18.41
N LEU A 372 -17.47 -20.94 19.60
CA LEU A 372 -18.46 -20.13 20.33
C LEU A 372 -18.84 -18.86 19.56
N ILE A 373 -17.85 -18.18 18.98
CA ILE A 373 -18.06 -16.99 18.12
C ILE A 373 -18.85 -17.39 16.87
N ASP A 374 -18.45 -18.46 16.19
CA ASP A 374 -19.11 -18.95 14.98
C ASP A 374 -20.56 -19.36 15.25
N GLU A 375 -20.85 -20.00 16.40
CA GLU A 375 -22.21 -20.35 16.82
C GLU A 375 -23.07 -19.10 17.08
N THR A 376 -22.54 -18.11 17.79
CA THR A 376 -23.26 -16.83 18.01
C THR A 376 -23.51 -16.09 16.70
N ASN A 377 -22.52 -16.06 15.80
CA ASN A 377 -22.64 -15.47 14.48
C ASN A 377 -23.69 -16.21 13.65
N TYR A 378 -23.68 -17.54 13.63
CA TYR A 378 -24.68 -18.35 12.94
C TYR A 378 -26.10 -18.04 13.45
N ARG A 379 -26.31 -17.94 14.77
CA ARG A 379 -27.61 -17.57 15.35
C ARG A 379 -28.07 -16.18 14.89
N ILE A 380 -27.16 -15.20 14.86
CA ILE A 380 -27.44 -13.84 14.36
C ILE A 380 -27.81 -13.90 12.87
N TYR A 381 -26.99 -14.55 12.04
CA TYR A 381 -27.24 -14.68 10.61
C TYR A 381 -28.54 -15.41 10.32
N ARG A 382 -28.81 -16.53 10.99
CA ARG A 382 -30.06 -17.28 10.86
C ARG A 382 -31.27 -16.42 11.23
N SER A 383 -31.21 -15.66 12.31
CA SER A 383 -32.30 -14.75 12.71
C SER A 383 -32.53 -13.65 11.67
N ALA A 384 -31.46 -13.07 11.12
CA ALA A 384 -31.55 -12.05 10.07
C ALA A 384 -32.12 -12.62 8.76
N VAL A 385 -31.69 -13.82 8.36
CA VAL A 385 -32.18 -14.53 7.18
C VAL A 385 -33.67 -14.82 7.31
N ILE A 386 -34.14 -15.32 8.46
CA ILE A 386 -35.57 -15.59 8.69
C ILE A 386 -36.39 -14.29 8.58
N VAL A 387 -35.88 -13.17 9.13
CA VAL A 387 -36.56 -11.86 9.02
C VAL A 387 -36.62 -11.39 7.57
N VAL A 388 -35.51 -11.50 6.82
CA VAL A 388 -35.45 -11.13 5.40
C VAL A 388 -36.39 -12.00 4.56
N GLN A 389 -36.40 -13.32 4.79
CA GLN A 389 -37.27 -14.25 4.09
C GLN A 389 -38.75 -13.97 4.39
N ARG A 390 -39.11 -13.73 5.66
CA ARG A 390 -40.48 -13.32 6.05
C ARG A 390 -40.87 -12.02 5.35
N ARG A 391 -40.04 -10.98 5.41
CA ARG A 391 -40.28 -9.69 4.74
C ARG A 391 -40.39 -9.83 3.23
N TYR A 392 -39.58 -10.67 2.63
CA TYR A 392 -39.64 -10.97 1.20
C TYR A 392 -40.95 -11.65 0.82
N ARG A 393 -41.37 -12.68 1.58
CA ARG A 393 -42.66 -13.37 1.38
C ARG A 393 -43.85 -12.43 1.54
N ASP A 394 -43.86 -11.59 2.58
CA ASP A 394 -44.90 -10.57 2.77
C ASP A 394 -44.93 -9.56 1.61
N LYS A 395 -43.75 -9.13 1.14
CA LYS A 395 -43.63 -8.19 0.01
C LYS A 395 -44.08 -8.82 -1.30
N LEU A 396 -43.80 -10.10 -1.50
CA LEU A 396 -44.25 -10.86 -2.65
C LEU A 396 -45.78 -11.03 -2.63
N GLY A 397 -46.37 -11.36 -1.47
CA GLY A 397 -47.82 -11.39 -1.27
C GLY A 397 -48.47 -10.04 -1.60
N THR A 398 -47.91 -8.95 -1.06
CA THR A 398 -48.38 -7.58 -1.35
C THR A 398 -48.28 -7.24 -2.85
N ARG A 399 -47.22 -7.69 -3.54
CA ARG A 399 -47.06 -7.48 -4.99
C ARG A 399 -48.11 -8.25 -5.79
N ASN A 400 -48.39 -9.50 -5.41
CA ASN A 400 -49.39 -10.33 -6.07
C ASN A 400 -50.80 -9.75 -5.91
N GLU A 401 -51.16 -9.32 -4.70
CA GLU A 401 -52.43 -8.64 -4.41
C GLU A 401 -52.55 -7.32 -5.16
N ARG A 402 -51.49 -6.51 -5.17
CA ARG A 402 -51.45 -5.27 -5.94
C ARG A 402 -51.58 -5.52 -7.44
N HIS A 403 -50.93 -6.55 -7.97
CA HIS A 403 -51.04 -6.91 -9.38
C HIS A 403 -52.47 -7.35 -9.73
N ARG A 404 -53.11 -8.17 -8.88
CA ARG A 404 -54.53 -8.54 -9.04
C ARG A 404 -55.43 -7.30 -9.00
N PHE A 405 -55.21 -6.39 -8.05
CA PHE A 405 -55.98 -5.15 -7.96
C PHE A 405 -55.76 -4.24 -9.18
N GLU A 406 -54.53 -4.11 -9.66
CA GLU A 406 -54.21 -3.34 -10.86
C GLU A 406 -54.82 -3.97 -12.12
N GLN A 407 -54.85 -5.30 -12.24
CA GLN A 407 -55.56 -6.01 -13.30
C GLN A 407 -57.05 -5.73 -13.26
N ILE A 408 -57.70 -5.86 -12.09
CA ILE A 408 -59.12 -5.52 -11.92
C ILE A 408 -59.37 -4.07 -12.30
N CYS A 409 -58.57 -3.12 -11.79
CA CYS A 409 -58.66 -1.71 -12.14
C CYS A 409 -58.49 -1.46 -13.64
N ARG A 410 -57.52 -2.09 -14.30
CA ARG A 410 -57.31 -1.96 -15.74
C ARG A 410 -58.46 -2.52 -16.55
N THR A 411 -59.01 -3.66 -16.16
CA THR A 411 -60.17 -4.27 -16.82
C THR A 411 -61.41 -3.40 -16.65
N VAL A 412 -61.70 -2.95 -15.42
CA VAL A 412 -62.83 -2.06 -15.11
C VAL A 412 -62.67 -0.73 -15.82
N TYR A 413 -61.50 -0.10 -15.74
CA TYR A 413 -61.21 1.16 -16.43
C TYR A 413 -61.29 0.99 -17.94
N GLY A 414 -60.76 -0.11 -18.49
CA GLY A 414 -60.86 -0.43 -19.92
C GLY A 414 -62.31 -0.59 -20.39
N LEU A 415 -63.14 -1.27 -19.61
CA LEU A 415 -64.58 -1.40 -19.86
C LEU A 415 -65.29 -0.04 -19.77
N GLN A 416 -65.02 0.74 -18.72
CA GLN A 416 -65.58 2.08 -18.53
C GLN A 416 -65.17 3.04 -19.65
N VAL A 417 -63.89 3.04 -20.06
CA VAL A 417 -63.38 3.85 -21.17
C VAL A 417 -64.01 3.42 -22.49
N ARG A 418 -64.16 2.11 -22.73
CA ARG A 418 -64.82 1.61 -23.94
C ARG A 418 -66.30 2.01 -23.97
N ALA A 419 -67.02 1.90 -22.85
CA ALA A 419 -68.41 2.32 -22.71
C ALA A 419 -68.57 3.85 -22.86
N ARG A 420 -67.79 4.65 -22.14
CA ARG A 420 -67.77 6.12 -22.27
C ARG A 420 -67.38 6.55 -23.67
N GLY A 421 -66.40 5.89 -24.28
CA GLY A 421 -65.96 6.14 -25.65
C GLY A 421 -67.04 5.77 -26.68
N MET A 422 -67.80 4.70 -26.45
CA MET A 422 -68.95 4.33 -27.30
C MET A 422 -70.04 5.41 -27.21
N LEU A 423 -70.41 5.83 -26.00
CA LEU A 423 -71.39 6.89 -25.76
C LEU A 423 -70.94 8.22 -26.38
N ALA A 424 -69.67 8.60 -26.19
CA ALA A 424 -69.09 9.81 -26.77
C ALA A 424 -69.04 9.74 -28.30
N ARG A 425 -68.69 8.60 -28.90
CA ARG A 425 -68.73 8.42 -30.38
C ARG A 425 -70.15 8.47 -30.93
N ARG A 426 -71.13 7.93 -30.21
CA ARG A 426 -72.55 8.02 -30.59
C ARG A 426 -73.03 9.46 -30.54
N ALA A 427 -72.68 10.19 -29.48
CA ALA A 427 -72.97 11.62 -29.35
C ALA A 427 -72.22 12.49 -30.39
N PHE A 428 -70.97 12.15 -30.72
CA PHE A 428 -70.18 12.86 -31.73
C PHE A 428 -70.70 12.61 -33.15
N ARG A 429 -71.09 11.37 -33.47
CA ARG A 429 -71.76 11.05 -34.75
C ARG A 429 -73.06 11.81 -34.92
N ALA A 430 -73.83 12.00 -33.85
CA ALA A 430 -75.03 12.83 -33.88
C ALA A 430 -74.74 14.33 -34.11
N LYS A 431 -73.50 14.79 -33.91
CA LYS A 431 -73.05 16.17 -34.17
C LYS A 431 -72.30 16.33 -35.50
N LEU A 432 -72.07 15.26 -36.26
CA LEU A 432 -71.40 15.32 -37.58
C LEU A 432 -72.40 15.80 -38.65
N THR A 433 -72.86 17.04 -38.54
CA THR A 433 -73.55 17.72 -39.64
C THR A 433 -72.53 18.20 -40.67
N PRO A 434 -72.91 18.35 -41.96
CA PRO A 434 -72.02 18.86 -43.01
C PRO A 434 -71.38 20.21 -42.64
N GLU A 435 -72.16 21.08 -42.00
CA GLU A 435 -71.79 22.42 -41.54
C GLU A 435 -70.67 22.40 -40.49
N TYR A 436 -70.76 21.50 -39.49
CA TYR A 436 -69.75 21.36 -38.43
C TYR A 436 -68.38 20.90 -38.97
N LEU A 437 -68.38 20.08 -40.03
CA LEU A 437 -67.15 19.60 -40.66
C LEU A 437 -66.42 20.67 -41.49
N GLU A 438 -67.16 21.61 -42.07
CA GLU A 438 -66.59 22.77 -42.75
C GLU A 438 -66.00 23.77 -41.76
N GLU A 439 -66.71 24.07 -40.67
CA GLU A 439 -66.22 24.93 -39.59
C GLU A 439 -64.87 24.42 -39.02
N LYS A 440 -64.77 23.10 -38.76
CA LYS A 440 -63.52 22.47 -38.28
C LYS A 440 -62.37 22.55 -39.30
N ARG A 441 -62.67 22.51 -40.60
CA ARG A 441 -61.65 22.67 -41.65
C ARG A 441 -61.13 24.10 -41.69
N GLN A 442 -62.02 25.08 -41.57
CA GLN A 442 -61.67 26.50 -41.50
C GLN A 442 -60.84 26.81 -40.25
N GLU A 443 -61.19 26.28 -39.07
CA GLU A 443 -60.40 26.44 -37.84
C GLU A 443 -58.97 25.89 -37.98
N LYS A 444 -58.80 24.71 -38.59
CA LYS A 444 -57.47 24.12 -38.82
C LYS A 444 -56.62 24.96 -39.77
N ALA A 445 -57.23 25.49 -40.83
CA ALA A 445 -56.57 26.40 -41.75
C ALA A 445 -56.15 27.70 -41.02
N ALA A 446 -57.05 28.27 -40.21
CA ALA A 446 -56.78 29.45 -39.39
C ALA A 446 -55.62 29.22 -38.41
N LEU A 447 -55.57 28.09 -37.70
CA LEU A 447 -54.46 27.78 -36.78
C LEU A 447 -53.11 27.66 -37.49
N ARG A 448 -53.08 27.10 -38.70
CA ARG A 448 -51.85 27.04 -39.53
C ARG A 448 -51.40 28.44 -39.94
N ILE A 449 -52.33 29.27 -40.42
CA ILE A 449 -52.05 30.65 -40.81
C ILE A 449 -51.55 31.45 -39.61
N GLN A 450 -52.21 31.35 -38.47
CA GLN A 450 -51.82 32.00 -37.22
C GLN A 450 -50.44 31.55 -36.73
N ALA A 451 -50.11 30.25 -36.80
CA ALA A 451 -48.79 29.75 -36.41
C ALA A 451 -47.68 30.30 -37.31
N TRP A 452 -47.92 30.37 -38.62
CA TRP A 452 -47.00 30.96 -39.59
C TRP A 452 -46.78 32.44 -39.33
N TRP A 453 -47.88 33.19 -39.10
CA TRP A 453 -47.85 34.60 -38.78
C TRP A 453 -47.12 34.88 -37.46
N ARG A 454 -47.42 34.15 -36.38
CA ARG A 454 -46.72 34.28 -35.08
C ARG A 454 -45.20 34.05 -35.25
N GLY A 455 -44.82 33.06 -36.05
CA GLY A 455 -43.41 32.79 -36.37
C GLY A 455 -42.74 33.94 -37.13
N ALA A 456 -43.41 34.51 -38.14
CA ALA A 456 -42.91 35.66 -38.90
C ALA A 456 -42.82 36.93 -38.03
N TYR A 457 -43.86 37.17 -37.22
CA TYR A 457 -43.95 38.30 -36.30
C TYR A 457 -42.85 38.27 -35.25
N CYS A 458 -42.64 37.14 -34.57
CA CYS A 458 -41.56 36.99 -33.58
C CYS A 458 -40.17 37.22 -34.19
N ARG A 459 -39.90 36.68 -35.38
CA ARG A 459 -38.62 36.90 -36.08
C ARG A 459 -38.39 38.36 -36.49
N LYS A 460 -39.47 39.12 -36.75
CA LYS A 460 -39.40 40.54 -37.10
C LYS A 460 -39.29 41.45 -35.86
N ARG A 461 -40.00 41.13 -34.76
CA ARG A 461 -40.07 41.94 -33.54
C ARG A 461 -38.89 41.73 -32.58
N TYR A 462 -38.35 40.51 -32.48
CA TYR A 462 -37.26 40.17 -31.56
C TYR A 462 -35.95 39.85 -32.31
N GLN A 463 -35.52 40.77 -33.19
CA GLN A 463 -34.21 40.66 -33.82
C GLN A 463 -33.11 40.96 -32.80
N THR A 464 -32.41 39.92 -32.35
CA THR A 464 -31.20 40.10 -31.54
C THR A 464 -30.07 40.67 -32.39
N THR A 465 -29.14 41.40 -31.76
CA THR A 465 -27.97 41.97 -32.41
C THR A 465 -27.17 40.90 -33.19
N LYS A 466 -27.08 39.68 -32.62
CA LYS A 466 -26.47 38.51 -33.28
C LYS A 466 -27.20 38.07 -34.55
N MET A 467 -28.54 38.13 -34.59
CA MET A 467 -29.29 37.77 -35.80
C MET A 467 -29.11 38.80 -36.92
N ARG A 468 -29.01 40.09 -36.57
CA ARG A 468 -28.73 41.16 -37.54
C ARG A 468 -27.32 41.06 -38.12
N THR A 469 -26.31 40.81 -37.28
CA THR A 469 -24.94 40.62 -37.76
C THR A 469 -24.80 39.39 -38.65
N ILE A 470 -25.45 38.27 -38.31
CA ILE A 470 -25.49 37.08 -39.19
C ILE A 470 -26.15 37.41 -40.53
N ALA A 471 -27.28 38.12 -40.53
CA ALA A 471 -27.96 38.50 -41.77
C ALA A 471 -27.08 39.41 -42.66
N GLN A 472 -26.39 40.39 -42.07
CA GLN A 472 -25.43 41.24 -42.78
C GLN A 472 -24.25 40.44 -43.34
N GLN A 473 -23.67 39.53 -42.55
CA GLN A 473 -22.60 38.62 -42.99
C GLN A 473 -23.04 37.71 -44.14
N MET A 474 -24.29 37.22 -44.13
CA MET A 474 -24.84 36.43 -45.23
C MET A 474 -24.97 37.24 -46.52
N VAL A 475 -25.36 38.52 -46.45
CA VAL A 475 -25.44 39.41 -47.62
C VAL A 475 -24.04 39.73 -48.15
N VAL A 476 -23.08 40.03 -47.28
CA VAL A 476 -21.67 40.28 -47.66
C VAL A 476 -21.06 39.04 -48.31
N SER A 477 -21.22 37.86 -47.70
CA SER A 477 -20.73 36.59 -48.25
C SER A 477 -21.34 36.27 -49.62
N ARG A 478 -22.64 36.52 -49.83
CA ARG A 478 -23.28 36.35 -51.15
C ARG A 478 -22.71 37.32 -52.20
N ARG A 479 -22.43 38.57 -51.83
CA ARG A 479 -21.81 39.57 -52.72
C ARG A 479 -20.37 39.19 -53.07
N GLU A 480 -19.59 38.72 -52.11
CA GLU A 480 -18.23 38.23 -52.33
C GLU A 480 -18.21 36.99 -53.25
N ALA A 481 -19.12 36.04 -53.06
CA ALA A 481 -19.26 34.86 -53.90
C ALA A 481 -19.77 35.16 -55.34
N LEU A 482 -20.39 36.32 -55.54
CA LEU A 482 -20.74 36.84 -56.86
C LEU A 482 -19.55 37.51 -57.54
N ARG A 483 -18.72 38.26 -56.80
CA ARG A 483 -17.51 38.92 -57.30
C ARG A 483 -16.40 37.94 -57.67
N ASP A 484 -16.16 36.93 -56.83
CA ASP A 484 -15.17 35.89 -57.07
C ASP A 484 -15.84 34.51 -57.02
N PRO A 485 -16.16 33.92 -58.19
CA PRO A 485 -16.76 32.60 -58.27
C PRO A 485 -15.91 31.51 -57.62
N THR A 486 -14.59 31.69 -57.46
CA THR A 486 -13.73 30.68 -56.81
C THR A 486 -14.04 30.54 -55.32
N ASN A 487 -14.64 31.56 -54.70
CA ASN A 487 -15.10 31.53 -53.31
C ASN A 487 -16.46 30.85 -53.11
N ARG A 488 -17.12 30.40 -54.19
CA ARG A 488 -18.33 29.57 -54.07
C ARG A 488 -17.98 28.19 -53.55
N LEU A 489 -18.78 27.69 -52.61
CA LEU A 489 -18.51 26.41 -51.93
C LEU A 489 -18.40 25.22 -52.89
N SER A 490 -19.18 25.19 -53.97
CA SER A 490 -19.09 24.17 -55.03
C SER A 490 -17.78 24.23 -55.81
N ASN A 491 -17.29 25.43 -56.14
CA ASN A 491 -16.02 25.62 -56.84
C ASN A 491 -14.83 25.32 -55.93
N ILE A 492 -14.92 25.69 -54.65
CA ILE A 492 -13.97 25.32 -53.59
C ILE A 492 -13.85 23.80 -53.50
N SER A 493 -14.98 23.07 -53.44
CA SER A 493 -14.98 21.61 -53.39
C SER A 493 -14.24 21.03 -54.59
N ARG A 494 -14.55 21.50 -55.80
CA ARG A 494 -13.90 21.04 -57.03
C ARG A 494 -12.40 21.30 -57.05
N LEU A 495 -11.95 22.46 -56.57
CA LEU A 495 -10.52 22.79 -56.44
C LEU A 495 -9.82 21.87 -55.44
N CYS A 496 -10.46 21.58 -54.31
CA CYS A 496 -9.94 20.63 -53.31
C CYS A 496 -9.81 19.22 -53.93
N MET A 497 -10.80 18.74 -54.69
CA MET A 497 -10.72 17.43 -55.34
C MET A 497 -9.63 17.36 -56.41
N ARG A 498 -9.45 18.43 -57.21
CA ARG A 498 -8.36 18.50 -58.19
C ARG A 498 -7.00 18.40 -57.51
N PHE A 499 -6.82 19.12 -56.40
CA PHE A 499 -5.57 19.08 -55.63
C PHE A 499 -5.29 17.68 -55.06
N LEU A 500 -6.29 17.01 -54.49
CA LEU A 500 -6.13 15.65 -53.95
C LEU A 500 -5.86 14.58 -55.02
N LYS A 501 -6.13 14.86 -56.29
CA LYS A 501 -5.80 13.98 -57.42
C LYS A 501 -4.38 14.19 -57.96
N THR A 502 -3.74 15.31 -57.63
CA THR A 502 -2.35 15.60 -58.00
C THR A 502 -1.36 15.12 -56.94
N ARG A 503 -0.05 15.14 -57.23
CA ARG A 503 0.96 14.92 -56.19
C ARG A 503 0.98 16.11 -55.24
N PHE A 504 0.90 15.86 -53.94
CA PHE A 504 0.92 16.86 -52.88
C PHE A 504 1.83 16.39 -51.75
N ASN A 505 2.37 17.33 -50.98
CA ASN A 505 3.04 17.01 -49.72
C ASN A 505 2.03 16.94 -48.55
N SER A 506 2.38 16.23 -47.47
CA SER A 506 1.47 16.03 -46.34
C SER A 506 1.06 17.34 -45.65
N SER A 507 1.91 18.38 -45.68
CA SER A 507 1.63 19.70 -45.11
C SER A 507 0.57 20.48 -45.89
N GLU A 508 0.64 20.48 -47.22
CA GLU A 508 -0.35 21.14 -48.09
C GLU A 508 -1.68 20.40 -48.08
N ALA A 509 -1.63 19.05 -48.01
CA ALA A 509 -2.82 18.22 -47.89
C ALA A 509 -3.66 18.56 -46.65
N ILE A 510 -3.02 18.88 -45.51
CA ILE A 510 -3.73 19.20 -44.27
C ILE A 510 -4.68 20.39 -44.45
N GLY A 511 -4.23 21.47 -45.08
CA GLY A 511 -5.06 22.66 -45.29
C GLY A 511 -6.30 22.37 -46.14
N ILE A 512 -6.12 21.59 -47.22
CA ILE A 512 -7.20 21.16 -48.11
C ILE A 512 -8.15 20.19 -47.41
N LEU A 513 -7.62 19.20 -46.70
CA LEU A 513 -8.41 18.22 -45.98
C LEU A 513 -9.19 18.85 -44.82
N GLN A 514 -8.66 19.85 -44.12
CA GLN A 514 -9.42 20.61 -43.11
C GLN A 514 -10.60 21.37 -43.74
N ARG A 515 -10.43 21.89 -44.96
CA ARG A 515 -11.53 22.54 -45.69
C ARG A 515 -12.61 21.51 -46.06
N LEU A 516 -12.21 20.34 -46.54
CA LEU A 516 -13.09 19.21 -46.84
C LEU A 516 -13.78 18.63 -45.61
N GLU A 517 -13.10 18.57 -44.46
CA GLU A 517 -13.69 18.15 -43.19
C GLU A 517 -14.83 19.09 -42.77
N ARG A 518 -14.60 20.41 -42.82
CA ARG A 518 -15.64 21.40 -42.55
C ARG A 518 -16.80 21.30 -43.54
N MET A 519 -16.52 21.14 -44.83
CA MET A 519 -17.55 20.97 -45.86
C MET A 519 -18.37 19.69 -45.63
N SER A 520 -17.71 18.57 -45.31
CA SER A 520 -18.38 17.30 -45.02
C SER A 520 -19.28 17.35 -43.79
N ARG A 521 -18.98 18.21 -42.81
CA ARG A 521 -19.83 18.39 -41.62
C ARG A 521 -20.99 19.34 -41.86
N LEU A 522 -20.73 20.49 -42.48
CA LEU A 522 -21.70 21.58 -42.63
C LEU A 522 -22.64 21.40 -43.82
N VAL A 523 -22.09 20.93 -44.95
CA VAL A 523 -22.77 20.89 -46.24
C VAL A 523 -22.49 19.56 -46.98
N PRO A 524 -22.80 18.40 -46.34
CA PRO A 524 -22.44 17.08 -46.88
C PRO A 524 -23.06 16.74 -48.24
N HIS A 525 -24.20 17.36 -48.57
CA HIS A 525 -24.89 17.10 -49.84
C HIS A 525 -24.09 17.52 -51.07
N LEU A 526 -23.11 18.44 -50.93
CA LEU A 526 -22.23 18.85 -52.03
C LEU A 526 -21.11 17.85 -52.32
N LEU A 527 -20.89 16.88 -51.42
CA LEU A 527 -19.82 15.88 -51.55
C LEU A 527 -20.37 14.51 -52.02
N VAL A 528 -21.63 14.43 -52.44
CA VAL A 528 -22.26 13.15 -52.83
C VAL A 528 -21.52 12.50 -53.99
N ASP A 529 -21.22 13.28 -55.03
CA ASP A 529 -20.55 12.79 -56.24
C ASP A 529 -19.08 12.40 -55.98
N ASP A 530 -18.43 13.08 -55.04
CA ASP A 530 -17.03 12.85 -54.68
C ASP A 530 -16.85 11.85 -53.51
N ALA A 531 -17.94 11.36 -52.91
CA ALA A 531 -17.91 10.59 -51.67
C ALA A 531 -17.12 9.29 -51.77
N VAL A 532 -17.19 8.61 -52.92
CA VAL A 532 -16.44 7.36 -53.18
C VAL A 532 -14.93 7.65 -53.17
N PHE A 533 -14.49 8.63 -53.97
CA PHE A 533 -13.09 9.03 -54.06
C PHE A 533 -12.58 9.48 -52.69
N LEU A 534 -13.31 10.35 -52.00
CA LEU A 534 -12.92 10.86 -50.68
C LEU A 534 -12.79 9.74 -49.65
N SER A 535 -13.69 8.77 -49.66
CA SER A 535 -13.66 7.65 -48.70
C SER A 535 -12.45 6.76 -48.95
N VAL A 536 -12.23 6.36 -50.21
CA VAL A 536 -11.05 5.54 -50.61
C VAL A 536 -9.75 6.28 -50.31
N PHE A 537 -9.67 7.55 -50.69
CA PHE A 537 -8.53 8.41 -50.39
C PHE A 537 -8.25 8.44 -48.88
N CYS A 538 -9.25 8.76 -48.06
CA CYS A 538 -9.07 8.87 -46.62
C CYS A 538 -8.64 7.53 -45.97
N TYR A 539 -9.19 6.39 -46.40
CA TYR A 539 -8.73 5.07 -45.90
C TYR A 539 -7.30 4.76 -46.32
N ASN A 540 -6.90 5.07 -47.56
CA ASN A 540 -5.54 4.81 -48.05
C ASN A 540 -4.51 5.71 -47.35
N THR A 541 -4.81 7.00 -47.19
CA THR A 541 -3.89 7.93 -46.51
C THR A 541 -3.74 7.59 -45.03
N MET A 542 -4.80 7.11 -44.37
CA MET A 542 -4.69 6.56 -43.02
C MET A 542 -3.82 5.30 -42.96
N ALA A 543 -3.88 4.41 -43.96
CA ALA A 543 -3.10 3.18 -44.00
C ALA A 543 -1.59 3.43 -44.18
N GLN A 544 -1.22 4.43 -44.99
CA GLN A 544 0.16 4.74 -45.35
C GLN A 544 0.92 5.59 -44.29
N ALA A 545 0.21 6.15 -43.32
CA ALA A 545 0.80 7.02 -42.30
C ALA A 545 1.82 6.30 -41.37
N ILE A 546 2.99 6.89 -41.15
CA ILE A 546 4.15 6.26 -40.47
C ILE A 546 4.32 6.77 -39.02
N ARG A 547 3.27 7.33 -38.42
CA ARG A 547 3.23 7.82 -37.01
C ARG A 547 3.98 9.14 -36.77
N SER A 548 4.18 9.99 -37.77
CA SER A 548 4.63 11.37 -37.55
C SER A 548 3.53 12.24 -36.90
N GLU A 549 3.90 13.39 -36.32
CA GLU A 549 2.90 14.32 -35.75
C GLU A 549 2.03 14.96 -36.84
N VAL A 550 2.59 15.14 -38.05
CA VAL A 550 1.85 15.57 -39.26
C VAL A 550 0.83 14.52 -39.66
N ASP A 551 1.22 13.24 -39.68
CA ASP A 551 0.32 12.12 -39.99
C ASP A 551 -0.80 11.97 -38.96
N LYS A 552 -0.53 12.25 -37.68
CA LYS A 552 -1.57 12.23 -36.64
C LYS A 552 -2.69 13.22 -36.95
N ILE A 553 -2.33 14.45 -37.33
CA ILE A 553 -3.30 15.49 -37.72
C ILE A 553 -4.07 15.02 -38.97
N LEU A 554 -3.36 14.49 -39.96
CA LEU A 554 -3.95 14.00 -41.19
C LEU A 554 -4.94 12.85 -40.94
N ILE A 555 -4.57 11.83 -40.16
CA ILE A 555 -5.43 10.70 -39.80
C ILE A 555 -6.69 11.20 -39.08
N GLU A 556 -6.55 12.16 -38.16
CA GLU A 556 -7.71 12.72 -37.45
C GLU A 556 -8.70 13.40 -38.40
N ILE A 557 -8.20 14.17 -39.37
CA ILE A 557 -9.02 14.83 -40.38
C ILE A 557 -9.69 13.80 -41.30
N CYS A 558 -8.93 12.81 -41.81
CA CYS A 558 -9.46 11.73 -42.65
C CYS A 558 -10.55 10.92 -41.94
N ALA A 559 -10.33 10.56 -40.66
CA ALA A 559 -11.32 9.86 -39.86
C ALA A 559 -12.60 10.68 -39.65
N ARG A 560 -12.49 12.00 -39.47
CA ARG A 560 -13.64 12.91 -39.36
C ARG A 560 -14.40 13.06 -40.66
N ILE A 561 -13.70 13.18 -41.80
CA ILE A 561 -14.34 13.21 -43.13
C ILE A 561 -15.17 11.95 -43.34
N ILE A 562 -14.58 10.76 -43.13
CA ILE A 562 -15.29 9.49 -43.28
C ILE A 562 -16.49 9.41 -42.32
N LEU A 563 -16.32 9.84 -41.06
CA LEU A 563 -17.43 9.88 -40.09
C LEU A 563 -18.57 10.81 -40.55
N ASN A 564 -18.24 11.99 -41.07
CA ASN A 564 -19.24 12.94 -41.56
C ASN A 564 -20.00 12.38 -42.78
N LEU A 565 -19.29 11.74 -43.72
CA LEU A 565 -19.91 11.04 -44.84
C LEU A 565 -20.80 9.88 -44.36
N ALA A 566 -20.37 9.10 -43.37
CA ALA A 566 -21.15 7.98 -42.81
C ALA A 566 -22.44 8.42 -42.09
N ARG A 567 -22.49 9.67 -41.60
CA ARG A 567 -23.67 10.24 -40.93
C ARG A 567 -24.72 10.74 -41.91
N PHE A 568 -24.30 11.25 -43.07
CA PHE A 568 -25.24 11.77 -44.05
C PHE A 568 -25.82 10.63 -44.88
N HIS A 569 -27.15 10.55 -44.91
CA HIS A 569 -27.86 9.45 -45.57
C HIS A 569 -27.47 9.22 -47.04
N GLY A 570 -27.13 10.28 -47.79
CA GLY A 570 -26.80 10.21 -49.22
C GLY A 570 -25.36 9.82 -49.52
N THR A 571 -24.47 9.82 -48.53
CA THR A 571 -23.06 9.41 -48.67
C THR A 571 -22.68 8.22 -47.80
N LYS A 572 -23.64 7.66 -47.06
CA LYS A 572 -23.43 6.60 -46.08
C LYS A 572 -23.00 5.27 -46.70
N GLU A 573 -23.51 4.93 -47.88
CA GLU A 573 -23.08 3.74 -48.60
C GLU A 573 -21.64 3.88 -49.09
N GLN A 574 -21.31 5.03 -49.68
CA GLN A 574 -20.00 5.34 -50.24
C GLN A 574 -18.91 5.44 -49.15
N ALA A 575 -19.28 5.91 -47.95
CA ALA A 575 -18.39 6.00 -46.79
C ALA A 575 -17.95 4.62 -46.25
N PHE A 576 -18.72 3.57 -46.51
CA PHE A 576 -18.40 2.21 -46.06
C PHE A 576 -17.57 1.49 -47.12
N GLN A 577 -16.32 1.18 -46.78
CA GLN A 577 -15.40 0.41 -47.62
C GLN A 577 -14.95 -0.81 -46.82
N GLU A 578 -15.26 -2.03 -47.27
CA GLU A 578 -14.91 -3.25 -46.52
C GLU A 578 -13.39 -3.41 -46.35
N GLY A 579 -12.60 -3.08 -47.37
CA GLY A 579 -11.13 -3.05 -47.29
C GLY A 579 -10.60 -2.01 -46.31
N GLY A 580 -11.38 -0.96 -45.99
CA GLY A 580 -11.04 0.05 -45.01
C GLY A 580 -11.09 -0.45 -43.56
N LEU A 581 -11.74 -1.60 -43.28
CA LEU A 581 -11.85 -2.15 -41.92
C LEU A 581 -10.50 -2.59 -41.34
N VAL A 582 -9.58 -3.02 -42.21
CA VAL A 582 -8.19 -3.32 -41.82
C VAL A 582 -7.52 -2.05 -41.29
N THR A 583 -7.60 -0.97 -42.06
CA THR A 583 -7.06 0.33 -41.66
C THR A 583 -7.69 0.82 -40.36
N VAL A 584 -9.02 0.74 -40.22
CA VAL A 584 -9.71 1.16 -38.98
C VAL A 584 -9.21 0.38 -37.77
N SER A 585 -9.04 -0.93 -37.91
CA SER A 585 -8.60 -1.81 -36.80
C SER A 585 -7.15 -1.57 -36.41
N GLN A 586 -6.27 -1.40 -37.41
CA GLN A 586 -4.87 -1.03 -37.18
C GLN A 586 -4.77 0.35 -36.51
N MET A 587 -5.58 1.33 -36.92
CA MET A 587 -5.59 2.66 -36.32
C MET A 587 -6.19 2.66 -34.90
N LEU A 588 -7.22 1.85 -34.62
CA LEU A 588 -7.75 1.67 -33.27
C LEU A 588 -6.67 1.12 -32.32
N LEU A 589 -5.92 0.10 -32.74
CA LEU A 589 -4.81 -0.43 -31.95
C LEU A 589 -3.69 0.60 -31.76
N ARG A 590 -3.26 1.25 -32.85
CA ARG A 590 -2.13 2.18 -32.87
C ARG A 590 -2.36 3.46 -32.06
N TRP A 591 -3.60 3.92 -31.93
CA TRP A 591 -3.95 5.20 -31.33
C TRP A 591 -4.84 5.10 -30.07
N CYS A 592 -5.06 3.91 -29.52
CA CYS A 592 -5.89 3.75 -28.31
C CYS A 592 -5.28 4.36 -27.03
N ASP A 593 -3.95 4.39 -26.91
CA ASP A 593 -3.26 4.90 -25.72
C ASP A 593 -3.03 6.42 -25.76
N LYS A 594 -2.84 6.97 -26.97
CA LYS A 594 -2.55 8.39 -27.21
C LYS A 594 -3.81 9.26 -26.98
N ASP A 595 -3.68 10.41 -26.33
CA ASP A 595 -4.78 11.37 -26.14
C ASP A 595 -5.08 12.16 -27.43
N CYS A 596 -5.43 11.44 -28.51
CA CYS A 596 -5.86 12.03 -29.78
C CYS A 596 -7.33 11.70 -30.08
N GLY A 597 -8.02 12.60 -30.79
CA GLY A 597 -9.43 12.42 -31.15
C GLY A 597 -9.69 11.27 -32.13
N ILE A 598 -8.63 10.68 -32.70
CA ILE A 598 -8.66 9.60 -33.68
C ILE A 598 -9.44 8.39 -33.16
N PHE A 599 -9.07 7.87 -31.99
CA PHE A 599 -9.67 6.65 -31.44
C PHE A 599 -11.19 6.81 -31.21
N SER A 600 -11.60 7.93 -30.60
CA SER A 600 -13.02 8.24 -30.38
C SER A 600 -13.78 8.44 -31.70
N THR A 601 -13.15 9.03 -32.71
CA THR A 601 -13.74 9.25 -34.03
C THR A 601 -13.97 7.91 -34.74
N LEU A 602 -12.98 7.00 -34.72
CA LEU A 602 -13.08 5.67 -35.32
C LEU A 602 -14.10 4.77 -34.58
N CYS A 603 -14.15 4.83 -33.24
CA CYS A 603 -15.22 4.17 -32.48
C CYS A 603 -16.60 4.73 -32.86
N THR A 604 -16.70 6.04 -33.03
CA THR A 604 -17.95 6.69 -33.45
C THR A 604 -18.33 6.29 -34.88
N LEU A 605 -17.36 6.15 -35.78
CA LEU A 605 -17.57 5.67 -37.16
C LEU A 605 -18.14 4.24 -37.15
N LEU A 606 -17.49 3.31 -36.44
CA LEU A 606 -18.00 1.93 -36.29
C LEU A 606 -19.39 1.91 -35.65
N TRP A 607 -19.64 2.77 -34.66
CA TRP A 607 -20.95 2.91 -34.04
C TRP A 607 -22.03 3.36 -35.04
N VAL A 608 -21.79 4.40 -35.84
CA VAL A 608 -22.74 4.92 -36.84
C VAL A 608 -23.00 3.88 -37.94
N LEU A 609 -21.96 3.20 -38.41
CA LEU A 609 -22.07 2.17 -39.44
C LEU A 609 -22.81 0.92 -38.93
N ALA A 610 -22.58 0.52 -37.68
CA ALA A 610 -23.22 -0.66 -37.07
C ALA A 610 -24.73 -0.52 -36.79
N HIS A 611 -25.33 0.66 -37.04
CA HIS A 611 -26.78 0.85 -36.97
C HIS A 611 -27.51 0.36 -38.23
N ASP A 612 -26.78 0.09 -39.31
CA ASP A 612 -27.28 -0.63 -40.47
C ASP A 612 -26.90 -2.11 -40.33
N ASN A 613 -27.90 -3.01 -40.43
CA ASN A 613 -27.68 -4.45 -40.26
C ASN A 613 -26.71 -5.01 -41.30
N LYS A 614 -26.77 -4.57 -42.57
CA LYS A 614 -25.87 -5.07 -43.63
C LYS A 614 -24.41 -4.76 -43.29
N LYS A 615 -24.13 -3.50 -42.94
CA LYS A 615 -22.79 -3.03 -42.54
C LYS A 615 -22.34 -3.63 -41.21
N LYS A 616 -23.25 -3.78 -40.24
CA LYS A 616 -22.99 -4.48 -38.97
C LYS A 616 -22.48 -5.90 -39.20
N HIS A 617 -23.14 -6.68 -40.07
CA HIS A 617 -22.71 -8.05 -40.37
C HIS A 617 -21.35 -8.09 -41.06
N ALA A 618 -21.09 -7.20 -42.03
CA ALA A 618 -19.78 -7.09 -42.68
C ALA A 618 -18.66 -6.74 -41.68
N ILE A 619 -18.88 -5.74 -40.82
CA ILE A 619 -17.94 -5.36 -39.76
C ILE A 619 -17.73 -6.54 -38.80
N ARG A 620 -18.80 -7.20 -38.35
CA ARG A 620 -18.70 -8.34 -37.43
C ARG A 620 -17.89 -9.49 -38.02
N ARG A 621 -18.15 -9.85 -39.29
CA ARG A 621 -17.38 -10.90 -39.99
C ARG A 621 -15.88 -10.59 -40.00
N TYR A 622 -15.53 -9.34 -40.31
CA TYR A 622 -14.13 -8.91 -40.26
C TYR A 622 -13.56 -8.97 -38.83
N MET A 623 -14.28 -8.45 -37.84
CA MET A 623 -13.80 -8.34 -36.45
C MET A 623 -13.65 -9.70 -35.72
N ILE A 624 -14.28 -10.77 -36.23
CA ILE A 624 -14.13 -12.14 -35.73
C ILE A 624 -12.97 -12.89 -36.43
N SER A 625 -12.42 -12.34 -37.52
CA SER A 625 -11.25 -12.93 -38.18
C SER A 625 -10.05 -13.04 -37.24
N LYS A 626 -9.17 -14.03 -37.48
CA LYS A 626 -8.02 -14.33 -36.61
C LYS A 626 -7.11 -13.11 -36.39
N ASP A 627 -6.91 -12.28 -37.42
CA ASP A 627 -6.04 -11.09 -37.33
C ASP A 627 -6.73 -9.94 -36.60
N ALA A 628 -8.02 -9.71 -36.86
CA ALA A 628 -8.77 -8.64 -36.24
C ALA A 628 -9.06 -8.91 -34.76
N ILE A 629 -9.39 -10.15 -34.38
CA ILE A 629 -9.71 -10.49 -33.00
C ILE A 629 -8.50 -10.32 -32.08
N TYR A 630 -7.29 -10.62 -32.57
CA TYR A 630 -6.05 -10.34 -31.85
C TYR A 630 -5.87 -8.83 -31.64
N MET A 631 -5.98 -8.02 -32.70
CA MET A 631 -5.87 -6.56 -32.61
C MET A 631 -6.90 -5.96 -31.65
N LEU A 632 -8.14 -6.46 -31.65
CA LEU A 632 -9.20 -6.00 -30.75
C LEU A 632 -8.95 -6.37 -29.29
N ARG A 633 -8.43 -7.58 -29.02
CA ARG A 633 -8.05 -8.01 -27.66
C ARG A 633 -6.94 -7.13 -27.09
N GLU A 634 -5.91 -6.84 -27.89
CA GLU A 634 -4.84 -5.92 -27.47
C GLU A 634 -5.36 -4.49 -27.27
N THR A 635 -6.24 -4.02 -28.18
CA THR A 635 -6.91 -2.72 -28.02
C THR A 635 -7.72 -2.67 -26.71
N LYS A 636 -8.48 -3.73 -26.39
CA LYS A 636 -9.25 -3.84 -25.14
C LYS A 636 -8.36 -3.75 -23.91
N LYS A 637 -7.22 -4.47 -23.89
CA LYS A 637 -6.24 -4.43 -22.80
C LYS A 637 -5.69 -3.02 -22.57
N LEU A 638 -5.29 -2.34 -23.65
CA LEU A 638 -4.74 -0.98 -23.58
C LEU A 638 -5.77 0.06 -23.12
N VAL A 639 -7.00 -0.01 -23.64
CA VAL A 639 -8.11 0.86 -23.23
C VAL A 639 -8.47 0.66 -21.75
N GLN A 640 -8.50 -0.59 -21.26
CA GLN A 640 -8.74 -0.89 -19.85
C GLN A 640 -7.59 -0.44 -18.94
N ARG A 641 -6.34 -0.56 -19.39
CA ARG A 641 -5.16 -0.02 -18.69
C ARG A 641 -5.30 1.50 -18.54
N LYS A 642 -5.68 2.21 -19.60
CA LYS A 642 -5.92 3.67 -19.59
C LYS A 642 -7.02 4.09 -18.60
N GLU A 643 -8.12 3.34 -18.54
CA GLU A 643 -9.19 3.59 -17.56
C GLU A 643 -8.72 3.39 -16.11
N LYS A 644 -7.92 2.34 -15.85
CA LYS A 644 -7.31 2.10 -14.54
C LYS A 644 -6.36 3.24 -14.17
N MET A 645 -5.52 3.70 -15.11
CA MET A 645 -4.65 4.86 -14.88
C MET A 645 -5.46 6.12 -14.56
N ARG A 646 -6.52 6.43 -15.33
CA ARG A 646 -7.40 7.58 -15.06
C ARG A 646 -8.07 7.52 -13.69
N LYS A 647 -8.51 6.34 -13.24
CA LYS A 647 -9.09 6.14 -11.89
C LYS A 647 -8.07 6.29 -10.76
N ASN A 648 -6.80 6.00 -11.03
CA ASN A 648 -5.71 6.07 -10.05
C ASN A 648 -5.14 7.49 -9.86
N VAL A 649 -5.41 8.42 -10.77
CA VAL A 649 -5.03 9.83 -10.63
C VAL A 649 -5.93 10.49 -9.58
N GLN A 650 -5.47 10.51 -8.33
CA GLN A 650 -6.21 11.09 -7.18
C GLN A 650 -6.18 12.62 -7.11
N ARG A 651 -5.34 13.30 -7.91
CA ARG A 651 -5.30 14.76 -8.02
C ARG A 651 -5.27 15.19 -9.49
N PRO A 652 -6.15 16.09 -9.95
CA PRO A 652 -6.02 16.66 -11.28
C PRO A 652 -4.70 17.43 -11.34
N VAL A 653 -3.81 17.03 -12.24
CA VAL A 653 -2.61 17.80 -12.55
C VAL A 653 -3.06 18.91 -13.50
N GLY A 654 -3.11 20.14 -13.00
CA GLY A 654 -3.55 21.32 -13.75
C GLY A 654 -5.06 21.57 -13.75
N CYS A 655 -5.45 22.71 -14.32
CA CYS A 655 -6.77 23.36 -14.32
C CYS A 655 -7.90 22.57 -15.03
N LEU A 656 -7.74 21.26 -15.24
CA LEU A 656 -8.68 20.42 -15.96
C LEU A 656 -9.68 19.83 -14.95
N VAL A 657 -10.82 20.51 -14.82
CA VAL A 657 -12.03 19.95 -14.19
C VAL A 657 -12.30 18.58 -14.81
N ALA A 658 -12.45 17.54 -13.97
CA ALA A 658 -12.82 16.21 -14.44
C ALA A 658 -14.08 16.31 -15.33
N PRO A 659 -14.06 15.82 -16.58
CA PRO A 659 -15.18 16.00 -17.49
C PRO A 659 -16.47 15.44 -16.89
N ASN A 660 -17.58 16.14 -17.06
CA ASN A 660 -18.87 15.79 -16.46
C ASN A 660 -19.17 14.28 -16.62
N PRO A 661 -19.38 13.52 -15.52
CA PRO A 661 -19.59 12.06 -15.57
C PRO A 661 -20.76 11.64 -16.48
N GLN A 662 -21.76 12.50 -16.65
CA GLN A 662 -22.87 12.26 -17.57
C GLN A 662 -22.40 12.32 -19.02
N LEU A 663 -21.58 13.31 -19.37
CA LEU A 663 -21.00 13.51 -20.71
C LEU A 663 -20.07 12.35 -21.12
N MET A 664 -19.39 11.74 -20.15
CA MET A 664 -18.53 10.56 -20.38
C MET A 664 -19.31 9.29 -20.75
N ARG A 665 -20.63 9.26 -20.53
CA ARG A 665 -21.52 8.12 -20.81
C ARG A 665 -22.58 8.43 -21.86
N THR A 666 -22.51 9.57 -22.55
CA THR A 666 -23.44 9.89 -23.64
C THR A 666 -23.00 9.24 -24.94
N VAL A 667 -23.97 8.70 -25.68
CA VAL A 667 -23.74 8.16 -27.03
C VAL A 667 -23.82 9.29 -28.06
N PRO A 668 -22.96 9.26 -29.10
CA PRO A 668 -22.94 10.29 -30.14
C PRO A 668 -24.17 10.24 -31.04
N ALA A 669 -24.46 11.36 -31.70
CA ALA A 669 -25.54 11.45 -32.68
C ALA A 669 -25.29 10.55 -33.90
N LEU A 670 -26.37 9.92 -34.39
CA LEU A 670 -26.35 9.09 -35.61
C LEU A 670 -26.50 9.94 -36.88
N GLU A 671 -27.19 11.08 -36.77
CA GLU A 671 -27.44 12.02 -37.85
C GLU A 671 -26.39 13.14 -37.88
N PRO A 672 -26.21 13.83 -39.02
CA PRO A 672 -25.34 14.99 -39.12
C PRO A 672 -25.84 16.12 -38.20
N ASP A 673 -24.91 16.79 -37.54
CA ASP A 673 -25.21 17.93 -36.67
C ASP A 673 -25.20 19.26 -37.43
N TYR A 674 -24.72 19.28 -38.68
CA TYR A 674 -24.54 20.47 -39.52
C TYR A 674 -23.77 21.59 -38.81
N GLY A 675 -22.84 21.22 -37.91
CA GLY A 675 -22.05 22.16 -37.10
C GLY A 675 -22.80 22.77 -35.91
N VAL A 676 -24.01 22.30 -35.60
CA VAL A 676 -24.81 22.79 -34.46
C VAL A 676 -24.68 21.81 -33.29
N ASN A 677 -24.10 22.27 -32.18
CA ASN A 677 -23.98 21.48 -30.95
C ASN A 677 -25.38 21.20 -30.36
N ARG A 678 -25.91 20.00 -30.60
CA ARG A 678 -27.15 19.49 -29.99
C ARG A 678 -26.85 18.84 -28.63
N SER A 679 -27.88 18.29 -27.97
CA SER A 679 -27.77 17.59 -26.67
C SER A 679 -26.91 16.32 -26.69
N LYS A 680 -26.52 15.81 -27.87
CA LYS A 680 -25.67 14.63 -28.05
C LYS A 680 -24.28 15.04 -28.57
N PRO A 681 -23.21 14.35 -28.12
CA PRO A 681 -21.85 14.69 -28.53
C PRO A 681 -21.56 14.31 -29.99
N TYR A 682 -20.61 15.02 -30.62
CA TYR A 682 -20.16 14.76 -31.99
C TYR A 682 -19.33 13.46 -32.10
N VAL A 683 -18.53 13.11 -31.09
CA VAL A 683 -17.83 11.82 -30.98
C VAL A 683 -17.92 11.32 -29.54
N PHE A 684 -17.64 10.05 -29.29
CA PHE A 684 -17.52 9.56 -27.91
C PHE A 684 -16.48 10.36 -27.11
N TYR A 685 -16.90 10.89 -25.95
CA TYR A 685 -15.98 11.56 -25.03
C TYR A 685 -15.04 10.58 -24.32
N SER A 686 -15.54 9.39 -23.98
CA SER A 686 -14.74 8.32 -23.38
C SER A 686 -14.39 7.27 -24.43
N SER A 687 -13.09 7.04 -24.63
CA SER A 687 -12.57 5.97 -25.48
C SER A 687 -13.02 4.59 -24.98
N VAL A 688 -13.03 4.38 -23.66
CA VAL A 688 -13.43 3.13 -23.01
C VAL A 688 -14.90 2.84 -23.24
N PHE A 689 -15.75 3.83 -22.95
CA PHE A 689 -17.18 3.70 -23.16
C PHE A 689 -17.52 3.54 -24.64
N GLY A 690 -16.86 4.28 -25.53
CA GLY A 690 -17.05 4.17 -26.98
C GLY A 690 -16.70 2.78 -27.49
N PHE A 691 -15.55 2.23 -27.11
CA PHE A 691 -15.10 0.91 -27.54
C PHE A 691 -16.02 -0.20 -27.00
N GLU A 692 -16.41 -0.15 -25.72
CA GLU A 692 -17.37 -1.11 -25.14
C GLU A 692 -18.73 -1.09 -25.86
N ARG A 693 -19.25 0.09 -26.18
CA ARG A 693 -20.54 0.23 -26.88
C ARG A 693 -20.49 -0.28 -28.31
N VAL A 694 -19.36 -0.08 -29.00
CA VAL A 694 -19.14 -0.64 -30.34
C VAL A 694 -19.13 -2.16 -30.28
N LEU A 695 -18.35 -2.77 -29.37
CA LEU A 695 -18.31 -4.23 -29.23
C LEU A 695 -19.67 -4.82 -28.88
N GLN A 696 -20.40 -4.17 -27.96
CA GLN A 696 -21.75 -4.57 -27.61
C GLN A 696 -22.71 -4.49 -28.81
N LYS A 697 -22.63 -3.42 -29.61
CA LYS A 697 -23.49 -3.23 -30.80
C LYS A 697 -23.17 -4.26 -31.89
N LEU A 698 -21.89 -4.64 -32.03
CA LEU A 698 -21.41 -5.62 -32.99
C LEU A 698 -21.58 -7.07 -32.52
N GLU A 699 -21.93 -7.31 -31.25
CA GLU A 699 -22.05 -8.65 -30.64
C GLU A 699 -20.76 -9.47 -30.77
N VAL A 700 -19.63 -8.81 -30.55
CA VAL A 700 -18.30 -9.45 -30.54
C VAL A 700 -17.89 -9.67 -29.09
N ASP A 701 -17.75 -10.92 -28.69
CA ASP A 701 -17.22 -11.28 -27.38
C ASP A 701 -15.69 -11.38 -27.46
N LEU A 702 -15.02 -10.58 -26.63
CA LEU A 702 -13.56 -10.54 -26.49
C LEU A 702 -13.12 -11.04 -25.11
N SER A 703 -13.93 -11.89 -24.49
CA SER A 703 -13.59 -12.57 -23.24
C SER A 703 -12.47 -13.60 -23.44
#